data_AF-A0A0G0WJB7-F1
#
_entry.id   AF-A0A0G0WJB7-F1
#
_cell.length_a   1.000
_cell.length_b   1.000
_cell.length_c   1.000
_cell.angle_alpha   90.00
_cell.angle_beta   90.00
_cell.angle_gamma   90.00
#
_symmetry.space_group_name_H-M   'P 1'
#
loop_
_entity.id
_entity.type
_entity.pdbx_description
1 polymer ?
#
loop_
_entity_poly.entity_id
_entity_poly.type
_entity_poly.pdbx_seq_one_letter_code
_entity_poly.pdbx_strand_id
1 'polypeptide(L)'
;MKNKNVVVKPSVQTVAKIAKALSVGVDENNKAKMKTKILIILTIVALSLPHFNFAGATETEVFSDDFEVGSDSWSLDPGWSVISENRNQVLQGTRHSFATAFLEGAVNKLELKLKLIKGSIHLNVRSKSLPGGMDRYFIGLNPGDSRISKQVGNNFLTLQGGGKGISLDEWHKIKIEIIGKRINVYSDDNLIVFAEDKNILEESGISLETFENSKALIDDVRAEISIPETREIKSVNLFPQGEHQGDITISGRDFLILENGEFEQFGNIYLKNNSKLIIRNSTFKITRYQKLLNHWGIYLDDGASLEIENSKLIPGEDPISHEGTLFVINARGRARVTMKNSPTKIHLFMMFENARAVVENSEIIGDIGGLVSAFDEAEVKVINSKIGAVNLEIPGDATFEVSGLRTGLFKDWNLKRDTKNSGIGYNIILQNTELIPDKIGPGPFERGWPVFIESGAKVNIKDSELRKVVVTLRGEKAQFSNFYLEKPSNFDYRDIHLENVKVMGQWGIFLNGSSDVTVRDSDAFWTFIYDDSKLKLINTHMDEFDPRNFHGEIIFENSRWDTAAEIIDNNDFVIRGSLEIRPIGGFSWQDSEVTRTYDVIGKPGAELTLTKGNKVIWSGTFDKEGEAFFSLEFDDTTFNDLWILKDNLGHTQEITFFAKTPVDIEQGFISKLISKIRNKISPGSPSPMVKIIPPLILISLFVILFLYLKKRRKQNK
;
A
#
# COMPACT_ATOMS: atom_id res chain seq x y z
N MET A 1 -52.48 41.89 -7.81
CA MET A 1 -52.77 40.50 -8.24
C MET A 1 -51.47 39.84 -8.68
N LYS A 2 -50.86 39.00 -7.84
CA LYS A 2 -49.78 38.06 -8.22
C LYS A 2 -49.96 36.79 -7.38
N ASN A 3 -50.13 35.67 -8.07
CA ASN A 3 -50.41 34.35 -7.51
C ASN A 3 -49.26 33.84 -6.64
N LYS A 4 -49.58 33.40 -5.42
CA LYS A 4 -48.73 32.55 -4.59
C LYS A 4 -48.95 31.10 -5.02
N ASN A 5 -47.93 30.47 -5.60
CA ASN A 5 -47.92 29.01 -5.74
C ASN A 5 -47.48 28.40 -4.40
N VAL A 6 -48.43 27.83 -3.67
CA VAL A 6 -48.16 26.97 -2.51
C VAL A 6 -47.98 25.55 -3.04
N VAL A 7 -46.75 25.02 -2.95
CA VAL A 7 -46.47 23.62 -3.23
C VAL A 7 -46.81 22.82 -1.98
N VAL A 8 -47.95 22.12 -1.99
CA VAL A 8 -48.34 21.20 -0.92
C VAL A 8 -47.67 19.85 -1.17
N LYS A 9 -46.83 19.40 -0.24
CA LYS A 9 -46.22 18.06 -0.25
C LYS A 9 -47.28 17.00 0.08
N PRO A 10 -47.42 15.90 -0.69
CA PRO A 10 -48.26 14.78 -0.27
C PRO A 10 -47.55 14.02 0.87
N SER A 11 -48.29 13.71 1.94
CA SER A 11 -47.78 12.84 3.00
C SER A 11 -47.64 11.39 2.51
N VAL A 12 -46.85 10.57 3.19
CA VAL A 12 -46.70 9.12 2.93
C VAL A 12 -48.08 8.41 2.87
N GLN A 13 -49.06 8.90 3.65
CA GLN A 13 -50.44 8.41 3.62
C GLN A 13 -51.18 8.73 2.31
N THR A 14 -50.86 9.83 1.64
CA THR A 14 -51.45 10.20 0.33
C THR A 14 -50.92 9.31 -0.78
N VAL A 15 -49.62 8.98 -0.77
CA VAL A 15 -49.01 8.04 -1.73
C VAL A 15 -49.56 6.62 -1.54
N ALA A 16 -49.71 6.18 -0.29
CA ALA A 16 -50.33 4.88 0.01
C ALA A 16 -51.81 4.80 -0.43
N LYS A 17 -52.58 5.90 -0.32
CA LYS A 17 -53.95 5.97 -0.83
C LYS A 17 -54.03 5.89 -2.36
N ILE A 18 -53.10 6.52 -3.08
CA ILE A 18 -53.04 6.45 -4.55
C ILE A 18 -52.68 5.04 -5.02
N ALA A 19 -51.70 4.38 -4.38
CA ALA A 19 -51.34 3.00 -4.67
C ALA A 19 -52.52 2.03 -4.40
N LYS A 20 -53.29 2.26 -3.33
CA LYS A 20 -54.49 1.49 -3.02
C LYS A 20 -55.61 1.73 -4.04
N ALA A 21 -55.82 2.95 -4.48
CA ALA A 21 -56.82 3.29 -5.51
C ALA A 21 -56.50 2.66 -6.88
N LEU A 22 -55.22 2.57 -7.26
CA LEU A 22 -54.78 1.94 -8.51
C LEU A 22 -54.89 0.40 -8.50
N SER A 23 -55.16 -0.22 -7.35
CA SER A 23 -55.28 -1.67 -7.19
C SER A 23 -56.72 -2.21 -7.22
N VAL A 24 -57.71 -1.32 -7.27
CA VAL A 24 -59.14 -1.69 -7.30
C VAL A 24 -59.57 -1.93 -8.75
N GLY A 25 -59.97 -3.17 -9.08
CA GLY A 25 -60.52 -3.53 -10.40
C GLY A 25 -59.60 -4.37 -11.30
N VAL A 26 -58.47 -4.86 -10.81
CA VAL A 26 -57.54 -5.70 -11.59
C VAL A 26 -57.72 -7.18 -11.25
N ASP A 27 -58.01 -7.97 -12.27
CA ASP A 27 -58.12 -9.44 -12.22
C ASP A 27 -56.83 -10.09 -11.66
N GLU A 28 -56.96 -11.20 -10.93
CA GLU A 28 -55.90 -11.81 -10.12
C GLU A 28 -54.65 -12.18 -10.94
N ASN A 29 -54.82 -12.56 -12.20
CA ASN A 29 -53.71 -12.89 -13.10
C ASN A 29 -52.86 -11.67 -13.51
N ASN A 30 -53.36 -10.44 -13.35
CA ASN A 30 -52.63 -9.21 -13.66
C ASN A 30 -52.04 -8.50 -12.42
N LYS A 31 -52.42 -8.92 -11.19
CA LYS A 31 -51.90 -8.32 -9.95
C LYS A 31 -50.39 -8.50 -9.79
N ALA A 32 -49.81 -9.64 -10.20
CA ALA A 32 -48.38 -9.90 -10.07
C ALA A 32 -47.53 -9.03 -11.03
N LYS A 33 -47.96 -8.90 -12.30
CA LYS A 33 -47.30 -8.02 -13.29
C LYS A 33 -47.46 -6.54 -12.93
N MET A 34 -48.59 -6.14 -12.37
CA MET A 34 -48.82 -4.77 -11.93
C MET A 34 -48.02 -4.42 -10.67
N LYS A 35 -47.90 -5.33 -9.69
CA LYS A 35 -47.00 -5.17 -8.54
C LYS A 35 -45.55 -4.98 -8.97
N THR A 36 -45.10 -5.76 -9.96
CA THR A 36 -43.73 -5.65 -10.50
C THR A 36 -43.52 -4.31 -11.21
N LYS A 37 -44.47 -3.84 -12.02
CA LYS A 37 -44.40 -2.53 -12.68
C LYS A 37 -44.48 -1.35 -11.70
N ILE A 38 -45.33 -1.43 -10.67
CA ILE A 38 -45.42 -0.40 -9.62
C ILE A 38 -44.13 -0.35 -8.80
N LEU A 39 -43.52 -1.51 -8.51
CA LEU A 39 -42.24 -1.59 -7.82
C LEU A 39 -41.13 -0.95 -8.67
N ILE A 40 -41.06 -1.26 -9.96
CA ILE A 40 -40.09 -0.64 -10.89
C ILE A 40 -40.29 0.88 -10.97
N ILE A 41 -41.53 1.36 -11.07
CA ILE A 41 -41.83 2.80 -11.11
C ILE A 41 -41.46 3.47 -9.78
N LEU A 42 -41.75 2.84 -8.64
CA LEU A 42 -41.34 3.36 -7.32
C LEU A 42 -39.80 3.37 -7.16
N THR A 43 -39.09 2.37 -7.68
CA THR A 43 -37.62 2.34 -7.68
C THR A 43 -37.04 3.42 -8.61
N ILE A 44 -37.60 3.63 -9.79
CA ILE A 44 -37.20 4.71 -10.71
C ILE A 44 -37.50 6.09 -10.11
N VAL A 45 -38.63 6.26 -9.41
CA VAL A 45 -38.96 7.50 -8.71
C VAL A 45 -38.05 7.72 -7.49
N ALA A 46 -37.69 6.66 -6.76
CA ALA A 46 -36.72 6.73 -5.66
C ALA A 46 -35.29 7.07 -6.15
N LEU A 47 -34.90 6.56 -7.32
CA LEU A 47 -33.61 6.85 -7.96
C LEU A 47 -33.54 8.21 -8.68
N SER A 48 -34.69 8.82 -8.99
CA SER A 48 -34.79 10.12 -9.69
C SER A 48 -35.17 11.29 -8.79
N LEU A 49 -35.43 11.05 -7.51
CA LEU A 49 -35.45 12.13 -6.53
C LEU A 49 -34.00 12.62 -6.36
N PRO A 50 -33.72 13.93 -6.48
CA PRO A 50 -32.43 14.45 -6.05
C PRO A 50 -32.22 13.98 -4.61
N HIS A 51 -31.01 13.51 -4.31
CA HIS A 51 -30.59 13.24 -2.93
C HIS A 51 -30.78 14.56 -2.18
N PHE A 52 -31.94 14.72 -1.54
CA PHE A 52 -32.14 15.79 -0.59
C PHE A 52 -31.22 15.41 0.55
N ASN A 53 -30.10 16.12 0.65
CA ASN A 53 -29.29 16.16 1.86
C ASN A 53 -30.26 16.49 3.00
N PHE A 54 -30.70 15.46 3.71
CA PHE A 54 -31.23 15.65 5.04
C PHE A 54 -30.07 16.32 5.79
N ALA A 55 -30.27 17.57 6.19
CA ALA A 55 -29.36 18.21 7.13
C ALA A 55 -29.31 17.29 8.34
N GLY A 56 -28.23 16.50 8.43
CA GLY A 56 -27.98 15.66 9.59
C GLY A 56 -27.99 16.54 10.83
N ALA A 57 -28.42 15.98 11.96
CA ALA A 57 -28.20 16.67 13.22
C ALA A 57 -26.70 16.99 13.33
N THR A 58 -26.39 18.22 13.68
CA THR A 58 -25.02 18.67 13.92
C THR A 58 -24.90 19.05 15.39
N GLU A 59 -23.87 18.56 16.05
CA GLU A 59 -23.50 19.00 17.39
C GLU A 59 -22.57 20.22 17.25
N THR A 60 -22.56 21.08 18.27
CA THR A 60 -21.64 22.23 18.31
C THR A 60 -20.54 21.94 19.33
N GLU A 61 -19.31 21.79 18.87
CA GLU A 61 -18.13 21.72 19.73
C GLU A 61 -17.44 23.08 19.82
N VAL A 62 -16.74 23.32 20.94
CA VAL A 62 -15.93 24.52 21.16
C VAL A 62 -14.47 24.11 21.27
N PHE A 63 -13.63 24.62 20.37
CA PHE A 63 -12.18 24.58 20.50
C PHE A 63 -11.70 25.87 21.15
N SER A 64 -10.70 25.79 22.02
CA SER A 64 -10.05 26.99 22.58
C SER A 64 -8.58 26.74 22.89
N ASP A 65 -7.76 27.78 22.71
CA ASP A 65 -6.34 27.77 23.08
C ASP A 65 -5.89 29.19 23.46
N ASP A 66 -5.36 29.34 24.67
CA ASP A 66 -4.76 30.58 25.21
C ASP A 66 -3.22 30.51 25.22
N PHE A 67 -2.63 29.42 24.74
CA PHE A 67 -1.19 29.17 24.65
C PHE A 67 -0.41 29.16 25.98
N GLU A 68 -1.08 29.29 27.12
CA GLU A 68 -0.42 29.34 28.45
C GLU A 68 0.22 27.99 28.83
N VAL A 69 -0.26 26.90 28.22
CA VAL A 69 0.27 25.54 28.39
C VAL A 69 1.05 25.03 27.18
N GLY A 70 1.34 25.89 26.20
CA GLY A 70 2.02 25.53 24.96
C GLY A 70 1.09 25.51 23.75
N SER A 71 1.46 24.78 22.70
CA SER A 71 0.75 24.78 21.41
C SER A 71 0.49 23.37 20.87
N ASP A 72 0.28 22.40 21.76
CA ASP A 72 0.16 20.98 21.40
C ASP A 72 -1.00 20.68 20.43
N SER A 73 -2.00 21.56 20.38
CA SER A 73 -3.15 21.47 19.47
C SER A 73 -2.85 22.01 18.05
N TRP A 74 -1.64 22.53 17.82
CA TRP A 74 -1.27 23.22 16.59
C TRP A 74 -0.08 22.55 15.89
N SER A 75 -0.18 22.43 14.56
CA SER A 75 0.99 22.21 13.71
C SER A 75 1.61 23.56 13.38
N LEU A 76 2.83 23.80 13.84
CA LEU A 76 3.54 25.06 13.65
C LEU A 76 4.64 24.89 12.59
N ASP A 77 4.52 25.63 11.49
CA ASP A 77 5.65 25.81 10.58
C ASP A 77 6.78 26.56 11.29
N PRO A 78 8.03 26.46 10.80
CA PRO A 78 9.19 27.11 11.44
C PRO A 78 9.06 28.63 11.71
N GLY A 79 8.14 29.34 11.05
CA GLY A 79 7.89 30.78 11.30
C GLY A 79 6.97 31.08 12.48
N TRP A 80 6.41 30.05 13.12
CA TRP A 80 5.51 30.16 14.26
C TRP A 80 6.13 29.61 15.54
N SER A 81 5.89 30.28 16.67
CA SER A 81 6.35 29.83 17.99
C SER A 81 5.55 30.48 19.12
N VAL A 82 5.43 29.80 20.25
CA VAL A 82 4.90 30.41 21.49
C VAL A 82 6.01 31.23 22.14
N ILE A 83 5.71 32.48 22.47
CA ILE A 83 6.63 33.41 23.14
C ILE A 83 5.97 34.06 24.34
N SER A 84 6.78 34.57 25.27
CA SER A 84 6.25 35.39 26.36
C SER A 84 6.15 36.88 25.96
N GLU A 85 4.97 37.46 26.12
CA GLU A 85 4.73 38.91 26.06
C GLU A 85 4.07 39.37 27.37
N ASN A 86 4.72 40.26 28.13
CA ASN A 86 4.19 40.82 29.39
C ASN A 86 3.76 39.79 30.45
N ARG A 87 4.42 38.63 30.51
CA ARG A 87 4.08 37.46 31.38
C ARG A 87 2.86 36.65 30.92
N ASN A 88 2.33 36.91 29.73
CA ASN A 88 1.41 36.04 28.99
C ASN A 88 2.20 35.22 27.98
N GLN A 89 1.75 34.02 27.64
CA GLN A 89 2.22 33.29 26.47
C GLN A 89 1.33 33.65 25.28
N VAL A 90 1.92 33.86 24.12
CA VAL A 90 1.19 34.19 22.90
C VAL A 90 1.81 33.48 21.70
N LEU A 91 1.00 33.17 20.71
CA LEU A 91 1.48 32.56 19.48
C LEU A 91 1.98 33.66 18.52
N GLN A 92 3.28 33.65 18.21
CA GLN A 92 3.90 34.58 17.28
C GLN A 92 4.11 33.93 15.91
N GLY A 93 3.66 34.63 14.86
CA GLY A 93 3.96 34.30 13.47
C GLY A 93 4.92 35.31 12.83
N THR A 94 5.87 34.81 12.06
CA THR A 94 6.83 35.55 11.24
C THR A 94 7.03 34.86 9.90
N ARG A 95 7.57 35.58 8.91
CA ARG A 95 7.85 35.11 7.52
C ARG A 95 6.62 34.48 6.83
N HIS A 96 6.78 33.95 5.61
CA HIS A 96 5.68 33.21 4.99
C HIS A 96 5.58 31.81 5.60
N SER A 97 4.60 31.59 6.47
CA SER A 97 4.44 30.32 7.19
C SER A 97 3.03 30.14 7.77
N PHE A 98 2.66 28.90 8.10
CA PHE A 98 1.36 28.52 8.64
C PHE A 98 1.43 27.99 10.08
N ALA A 99 0.44 28.35 10.89
CA ALA A 99 0.08 27.61 12.10
C ALA A 99 -1.32 27.04 11.92
N THR A 100 -1.49 25.72 12.04
CA THR A 100 -2.75 25.05 11.71
C THR A 100 -3.30 24.27 12.90
N ALA A 101 -4.54 24.58 13.28
CA ALA A 101 -5.36 23.79 14.20
C ALA A 101 -6.29 22.90 13.37
N PHE A 102 -6.06 21.58 13.43
CA PHE A 102 -6.88 20.60 12.73
C PHE A 102 -8.16 20.31 13.53
N LEU A 103 -9.20 21.06 13.21
CA LEU A 103 -10.52 20.88 13.78
C LEU A 103 -11.33 19.94 12.88
N GLU A 104 -12.23 19.17 13.47
CA GLU A 104 -13.22 18.38 12.73
C GLU A 104 -14.53 19.15 12.63
N GLY A 105 -15.19 19.11 11.47
CA GLY A 105 -16.45 19.82 11.25
C GLY A 105 -16.31 21.26 10.79
N ALA A 106 -17.43 21.88 10.42
CA ALA A 106 -17.44 23.19 9.81
C ALA A 106 -17.27 24.29 10.87
N VAL A 107 -16.19 25.06 10.79
CA VAL A 107 -16.01 26.24 11.64
C VAL A 107 -17.12 27.24 11.30
N ASN A 108 -17.97 27.56 12.27
CA ASN A 108 -19.05 28.54 12.13
C ASN A 108 -18.67 29.86 12.78
N LYS A 109 -17.82 29.81 13.80
CA LYS A 109 -17.35 30.99 14.50
C LYS A 109 -15.87 30.83 14.84
N LEU A 110 -15.10 31.88 14.67
CA LEU A 110 -13.75 32.02 15.19
C LEU A 110 -13.64 33.36 15.91
N GLU A 111 -13.21 33.35 17.16
CA GLU A 111 -12.88 34.52 17.96
C GLU A 111 -11.41 34.39 18.38
N LEU A 112 -10.64 35.46 18.27
CA LEU A 112 -9.26 35.51 18.77
C LEU A 112 -8.84 36.96 19.05
N LYS A 113 -7.76 37.13 19.82
CA LYS A 113 -7.03 38.38 19.88
C LYS A 113 -5.91 38.37 18.85
N LEU A 114 -5.79 39.46 18.09
CA LEU A 114 -4.75 39.67 17.09
C LEU A 114 -4.03 40.99 17.36
N LYS A 115 -2.69 40.94 17.40
CA LYS A 115 -1.84 42.12 17.34
C LYS A 115 -0.94 42.05 16.12
N LEU A 116 -1.23 42.87 15.12
CA LEU A 116 -0.42 42.93 13.90
C LEU A 116 0.72 43.95 14.09
N ILE A 117 1.96 43.49 14.21
CA ILE A 117 3.13 44.37 14.43
C ILE A 117 3.53 45.05 13.11
N LYS A 118 3.55 44.29 12.02
CA LYS A 118 3.82 44.80 10.67
C LYS A 118 3.28 43.85 9.60
N GLY A 119 3.07 44.37 8.39
CA GLY A 119 2.71 43.59 7.22
C GLY A 119 1.22 43.23 7.19
N SER A 120 0.93 41.96 6.89
CA SER A 120 -0.42 41.41 6.72
C SER A 120 -0.52 40.03 7.35
N ILE A 121 -1.74 39.60 7.67
CA ILE A 121 -2.03 38.23 8.09
C ILE A 121 -3.27 37.72 7.36
N HIS A 122 -3.29 36.41 7.11
CA HIS A 122 -4.47 35.67 6.71
C HIS A 122 -4.97 34.83 7.88
N LEU A 123 -6.23 35.03 8.26
CA LEU A 123 -6.95 34.12 9.15
C LEU A 123 -7.78 33.18 8.29
N ASN A 124 -7.47 31.89 8.32
CA ASN A 124 -8.13 30.90 7.49
C ASN A 124 -9.15 30.12 8.31
N VAL A 125 -10.35 29.94 7.76
CA VAL A 125 -11.42 29.13 8.34
C VAL A 125 -11.96 28.18 7.29
N ARG A 126 -12.45 27.02 7.74
CA ARG A 126 -12.88 25.93 6.86
C ARG A 126 -11.75 25.51 5.91
N SER A 127 -10.55 25.36 6.49
CA SER A 127 -9.28 25.21 5.80
C SER A 127 -8.80 23.76 5.75
N LYS A 128 -8.81 23.16 4.56
CA LYS A 128 -8.32 21.80 4.30
C LYS A 128 -7.18 21.78 3.31
N SER A 129 -6.14 21.01 3.61
CA SER A 129 -5.07 20.69 2.66
C SER A 129 -5.48 19.53 1.77
N LEU A 130 -5.21 19.65 0.46
CA LEU A 130 -5.56 18.64 -0.54
C LEU A 130 -4.36 18.35 -1.44
N PRO A 131 -4.26 17.14 -2.03
CA PRO A 131 -3.36 16.89 -3.13
C PRO A 131 -3.64 17.90 -4.26
N GLY A 132 -2.73 18.85 -4.48
CA GLY A 132 -2.87 19.91 -5.48
C GLY A 132 -3.46 21.24 -4.99
N GLY A 133 -3.46 21.53 -3.69
CA GLY A 133 -3.73 22.88 -3.17
C GLY A 133 -4.41 22.92 -1.81
N MET A 134 -5.26 23.93 -1.58
CA MET A 134 -6.06 24.05 -0.35
C MET A 134 -7.47 24.53 -0.67
N ASP A 135 -8.42 24.07 0.13
CA ASP A 135 -9.77 24.61 0.18
C ASP A 135 -9.88 25.45 1.46
N ARG A 136 -10.19 26.74 1.35
CA ARG A 136 -10.31 27.63 2.52
C ARG A 136 -11.05 28.92 2.23
N TYR A 137 -11.65 29.50 3.26
CA TYR A 137 -11.81 30.95 3.31
C TYR A 137 -10.61 31.56 3.99
N PHE A 138 -10.05 32.61 3.40
CA PHE A 138 -8.95 33.35 4.00
C PHE A 138 -9.30 34.82 4.12
N ILE A 139 -9.22 35.31 5.35
CA ILE A 139 -9.55 36.68 5.73
C ILE A 139 -8.23 37.43 5.83
N GLY A 140 -7.98 38.29 4.84
CA GLY A 140 -6.77 39.11 4.82
C GLY A 140 -6.96 40.40 5.60
N LEU A 141 -6.08 40.64 6.57
CA LEU A 141 -6.08 41.82 7.42
C LEU A 141 -4.75 42.56 7.30
N ASN A 142 -4.83 43.87 7.07
CA ASN A 142 -3.70 44.80 7.10
C ASN A 142 -4.18 46.21 7.49
N PRO A 143 -3.28 47.22 7.61
CA PRO A 143 -3.68 48.56 8.04
C PRO A 143 -4.61 49.33 7.09
N GLY A 144 -4.56 49.04 5.80
CA GLY A 144 -5.32 49.75 4.78
C GLY A 144 -6.58 49.02 4.30
N ASP A 145 -6.69 47.72 4.53
CA ASP A 145 -7.74 46.89 3.94
C ASP A 145 -8.04 45.63 4.77
N SER A 146 -9.30 45.21 4.70
CA SER A 146 -9.77 43.90 5.11
C SER A 146 -10.54 43.23 3.98
N ARG A 147 -10.21 41.98 3.68
CA ARG A 147 -10.79 41.24 2.54
C ARG A 147 -11.15 39.80 2.90
N ILE A 148 -12.15 39.26 2.22
CA ILE A 148 -12.56 37.86 2.28
C ILE A 148 -12.32 37.24 0.92
N SER A 149 -11.55 36.17 0.88
CA SER A 149 -11.30 35.39 -0.33
C SER A 149 -11.55 33.90 -0.07
N LYS A 150 -11.76 33.17 -1.15
CA LYS A 150 -11.96 31.73 -1.19
C LYS A 150 -10.89 31.09 -2.03
N GLN A 151 -10.38 29.95 -1.59
CA GLN A 151 -9.52 29.07 -2.35
C GLN A 151 -10.22 27.72 -2.52
N VAL A 152 -10.16 27.14 -3.72
CA VAL A 152 -10.56 25.75 -4.00
C VAL A 152 -9.47 25.11 -4.86
N GLY A 153 -8.71 24.18 -4.28
CA GLY A 153 -7.47 23.66 -4.85
C GLY A 153 -6.47 24.79 -5.15
N ASN A 154 -6.15 24.98 -6.43
CA ASN A 154 -5.28 26.06 -6.90
C ASN A 154 -6.03 27.34 -7.35
N ASN A 155 -7.36 27.35 -7.29
CA ASN A 155 -8.17 28.47 -7.76
C ASN A 155 -8.43 29.46 -6.63
N PHE A 156 -8.14 30.74 -6.87
CA PHE A 156 -8.35 31.83 -5.92
C PHE A 156 -9.46 32.75 -6.40
N LEU A 157 -10.39 33.09 -5.51
CA LEU A 157 -11.50 34.00 -5.77
C LEU A 157 -11.63 35.02 -4.64
N THR A 158 -11.49 36.31 -4.92
CA THR A 158 -11.86 37.36 -3.97
C THR A 158 -13.37 37.51 -3.93
N LEU A 159 -13.97 37.30 -2.75
CA LEU A 159 -15.41 37.45 -2.55
C LEU A 159 -15.78 38.89 -2.21
N GLN A 160 -14.97 39.53 -1.36
CA GLN A 160 -15.12 40.94 -0.99
C GLN A 160 -13.75 41.54 -0.62
N GLY A 161 -13.52 42.80 -0.98
CA GLY A 161 -12.39 43.62 -0.51
C GLY A 161 -12.81 45.06 -0.24
N GLY A 162 -11.87 45.91 0.17
CA GLY A 162 -12.13 47.31 0.50
C GLY A 162 -12.79 47.49 1.88
N GLY A 163 -12.60 46.54 2.79
CA GLY A 163 -13.06 46.64 4.17
C GLY A 163 -12.19 47.57 5.00
N LYS A 164 -12.62 47.86 6.23
CA LYS A 164 -11.82 48.67 7.17
C LYS A 164 -10.61 47.87 7.65
N GLY A 165 -9.40 48.42 7.53
CA GLY A 165 -8.17 47.82 8.08
C GLY A 165 -8.11 47.86 9.61
N ILE A 166 -7.09 47.21 10.18
CA ILE A 166 -6.79 47.16 11.63
C ILE A 166 -5.52 47.96 11.95
N SER A 167 -5.41 48.58 13.13
CA SER A 167 -4.19 49.31 13.50
C SER A 167 -3.00 48.36 13.67
N LEU A 168 -1.79 48.91 13.51
CA LEU A 168 -0.57 48.19 13.88
C LEU A 168 -0.27 48.36 15.36
N ASP A 169 0.41 47.37 15.94
CA ASP A 169 0.91 47.35 17.32
C ASP A 169 -0.17 47.54 18.41
N GLU A 170 -1.42 47.24 18.08
CA GLU A 170 -2.56 47.24 18.98
C GLU A 170 -3.23 45.86 19.01
N TRP A 171 -3.74 45.46 20.17
CA TRP A 171 -4.53 44.23 20.31
C TRP A 171 -5.97 44.48 19.85
N HIS A 172 -6.43 43.70 18.88
CA HIS A 172 -7.80 43.71 18.37
C HIS A 172 -8.50 42.41 18.68
N LYS A 173 -9.77 42.48 19.09
CA LYS A 173 -10.63 41.29 19.15
C LYS A 173 -11.21 41.03 17.77
N ILE A 174 -10.75 39.98 17.12
CA ILE A 174 -11.24 39.56 15.81
C ILE A 174 -12.31 38.49 15.98
N LYS A 175 -13.39 38.62 15.22
CA LYS A 175 -14.45 37.62 15.16
C LYS A 175 -14.86 37.35 13.71
N ILE A 176 -14.89 36.09 13.33
CA ILE A 176 -15.38 35.61 12.03
C ILE A 176 -16.61 34.74 12.29
N GLU A 177 -17.73 35.07 11.65
CA GLU A 177 -19.00 34.32 11.76
C GLU A 177 -19.46 33.87 10.39
N ILE A 178 -19.73 32.57 10.24
CA ILE A 178 -20.29 31.96 9.03
C ILE A 178 -21.70 31.48 9.36
N ILE A 179 -22.69 32.21 8.83
CA ILE A 179 -24.12 31.95 9.08
C ILE A 179 -24.81 31.73 7.74
N GLY A 180 -25.15 30.47 7.47
CA GLY A 180 -25.69 30.05 6.18
C GLY A 180 -24.70 30.34 5.05
N LYS A 181 -25.02 31.33 4.22
CA LYS A 181 -24.20 31.75 3.06
C LYS A 181 -23.34 32.98 3.33
N ARG A 182 -23.47 33.59 4.51
CA ARG A 182 -22.81 34.85 4.83
C ARG A 182 -21.58 34.61 5.69
N ILE A 183 -20.50 35.30 5.37
CA ILE A 183 -19.25 35.34 6.12
C ILE A 183 -19.09 36.78 6.60
N ASN A 184 -19.14 36.99 7.92
CA ASN A 184 -19.00 38.30 8.54
C ASN A 184 -17.68 38.35 9.31
N VAL A 185 -16.95 39.46 9.21
CA VAL A 185 -15.71 39.68 9.95
C VAL A 185 -15.83 40.96 10.76
N TYR A 186 -15.52 40.86 12.04
CA TYR A 186 -15.57 41.95 13.01
C TYR A 186 -14.19 42.20 13.61
N SER A 187 -13.91 43.48 13.91
CA SER A 187 -12.79 43.91 14.75
C SER A 187 -13.35 44.80 15.85
N ASP A 188 -13.06 44.45 17.11
CA ASP A 188 -13.53 45.17 18.30
C ASP A 188 -15.05 45.41 18.25
N ASP A 189 -15.76 44.31 17.97
CA ASP A 189 -17.23 44.22 17.81
C ASP A 189 -17.83 45.07 16.66
N ASN A 190 -17.00 45.73 15.84
CA ASN A 190 -17.44 46.44 14.63
C ASN A 190 -17.33 45.56 13.38
N LEU A 191 -18.39 45.46 12.57
CA LEU A 191 -18.34 44.74 11.29
C LEU A 191 -17.43 45.49 10.31
N ILE A 192 -16.34 44.87 9.87
CA ILE A 192 -15.31 45.51 9.01
C ILE A 192 -15.37 45.03 7.55
N VAL A 193 -15.81 43.80 7.29
CA VAL A 193 -16.06 43.25 5.95
C VAL A 193 -17.04 42.07 6.04
N PHE A 194 -17.85 41.87 5.00
CA PHE A 194 -18.69 40.67 4.86
C PHE A 194 -18.80 40.23 3.41
N ALA A 195 -19.10 38.95 3.19
CA ALA A 195 -19.35 38.38 1.86
C ALA A 195 -20.51 37.39 1.90
N GLU A 196 -21.10 37.12 0.73
CA GLU A 196 -22.04 36.03 0.52
C GLU A 196 -21.45 35.02 -0.47
N ASP A 197 -21.42 33.74 -0.10
CA ASP A 197 -21.01 32.64 -0.97
C ASP A 197 -22.18 31.68 -1.17
N LYS A 198 -22.55 31.47 -2.43
CA LYS A 198 -23.64 30.55 -2.79
C LYS A 198 -23.27 29.09 -2.53
N ASN A 199 -21.98 28.78 -2.56
CA ASN A 199 -21.42 27.45 -2.45
C ASN A 199 -20.48 27.42 -1.23
N ILE A 200 -21.06 27.49 -0.03
CA ILE A 200 -20.25 27.54 1.20
C ILE A 200 -19.33 26.32 1.29
N LEU A 201 -18.05 26.51 1.66
CA LEU A 201 -17.17 25.38 1.95
C LEU A 201 -17.71 24.63 3.15
N GLU A 202 -17.81 23.31 3.11
CA GLU A 202 -18.36 22.50 4.21
C GLU A 202 -17.28 22.03 5.20
N GLU A 203 -16.03 22.37 4.94
CA GLU A 203 -14.89 21.68 5.54
C GLU A 203 -14.26 22.44 6.72
N SER A 204 -13.22 21.85 7.31
CA SER A 204 -12.87 22.03 8.72
C SER A 204 -11.52 22.69 8.93
N GLY A 205 -11.21 23.05 10.18
CA GLY A 205 -9.90 23.58 10.55
C GLY A 205 -9.78 25.10 10.50
N ILE A 206 -8.78 25.57 11.24
CA ILE A 206 -8.32 26.95 11.27
C ILE A 206 -6.84 26.94 10.95
N SER A 207 -6.39 27.88 10.13
CA SER A 207 -4.96 28.15 10.01
C SER A 207 -4.67 29.63 10.00
N LEU A 208 -3.49 29.99 10.47
CA LEU A 208 -2.99 31.35 10.59
C LEU A 208 -1.81 31.45 9.64
N GLU A 209 -1.83 32.40 8.71
CA GLU A 209 -0.80 32.55 7.70
C GLU A 209 -0.22 33.96 7.76
N THR A 210 1.09 34.03 8.03
CA THR A 210 1.87 35.28 7.90
C THR A 210 2.59 35.29 6.55
N PHE A 211 3.07 36.47 6.14
CA PHE A 211 3.87 36.66 4.92
C PHE A 211 5.31 37.01 5.24
N GLU A 212 6.19 36.94 4.24
CA GLU A 212 7.64 37.13 4.37
C GLU A 212 8.05 38.35 5.23
N ASN A 213 7.36 39.48 5.07
CA ASN A 213 7.65 40.73 5.78
C ASN A 213 6.69 41.03 6.95
N SER A 214 5.91 40.05 7.38
CA SER A 214 4.86 40.24 8.39
C SER A 214 5.28 39.71 9.76
N LYS A 215 4.68 40.28 10.80
CA LYS A 215 4.79 39.80 12.17
C LYS A 215 3.47 40.02 12.89
N ALA A 216 2.93 38.97 13.47
CA ALA A 216 1.66 39.01 14.20
C ALA A 216 1.75 38.19 15.49
N LEU A 217 0.98 38.59 16.50
CA LEU A 217 0.76 37.85 17.74
C LEU A 217 -0.72 37.46 17.81
N ILE A 218 -0.99 36.25 18.26
CA ILE A 218 -2.32 35.65 18.39
C ILE A 218 -2.47 35.12 19.81
N ASP A 219 -3.65 35.33 20.38
CA ASP A 219 -4.00 34.89 21.73
C ASP A 219 -5.51 34.63 21.83
N ASP A 220 -5.95 33.94 22.89
CA ASP A 220 -7.37 33.66 23.21
C ASP A 220 -8.17 33.11 22.01
N VAL A 221 -7.65 32.09 21.33
CA VAL A 221 -8.35 31.48 20.20
C VAL A 221 -9.55 30.70 20.72
N ARG A 222 -10.72 30.92 20.12
CA ARG A 222 -11.95 30.17 20.39
C ARG A 222 -12.71 29.94 19.10
N ALA A 223 -13.06 28.69 18.80
CA ALA A 223 -13.83 28.34 17.62
C ALA A 223 -15.09 27.55 17.98
N GLU A 224 -16.22 27.90 17.36
CA GLU A 224 -17.45 27.10 17.43
C GLU A 224 -17.60 26.33 16.12
N ILE A 225 -17.76 25.01 16.25
CA ILE A 225 -17.61 24.07 15.15
C ILE A 225 -18.86 23.21 15.06
N SER A 226 -19.51 23.19 13.90
CA SER A 226 -20.57 22.22 13.62
C SER A 226 -19.94 20.91 13.21
N ILE A 227 -20.04 19.91 14.07
CA ILE A 227 -19.60 18.55 13.79
C ILE A 227 -20.78 17.69 13.33
N PRO A 228 -20.56 16.75 12.39
CA PRO A 228 -21.53 15.71 12.10
C PRO A 228 -21.82 14.86 13.35
N GLU A 229 -23.06 14.42 13.51
CA GLU A 229 -23.41 13.45 14.55
C GLU A 229 -22.55 12.18 14.44
N THR A 230 -22.07 11.70 15.59
CA THR A 230 -21.34 10.44 15.69
C THR A 230 -22.33 9.27 15.64
N ARG A 231 -22.17 8.33 14.71
CA ARG A 231 -23.07 7.16 14.60
C ARG A 231 -22.33 5.85 14.82
N GLU A 232 -22.94 4.99 15.62
CA GLU A 232 -22.51 3.60 15.72
C GLU A 232 -23.08 2.79 14.55
N ILE A 233 -22.18 2.22 13.74
CA ILE A 233 -22.55 1.20 12.75
C ILE A 233 -22.71 -0.12 13.49
N LYS A 234 -23.94 -0.64 13.53
CA LYS A 234 -24.24 -1.89 14.23
C LYS A 234 -23.64 -3.08 13.49
N SER A 235 -22.75 -3.81 14.16
CA SER A 235 -22.07 -4.98 13.61
C SER A 235 -23.03 -6.04 13.08
N VAL A 236 -24.17 -6.29 13.73
CA VAL A 236 -25.21 -7.23 13.26
C VAL A 236 -25.77 -6.90 11.87
N ASN A 237 -25.72 -5.63 11.46
CA ASN A 237 -26.18 -5.22 10.13
C ASN A 237 -25.14 -5.52 9.06
N LEU A 238 -23.85 -5.44 9.40
CA LEU A 238 -22.75 -5.73 8.49
C LEU A 238 -22.40 -7.22 8.46
N PHE A 239 -22.47 -7.89 9.61
CA PHE A 239 -22.09 -9.28 9.83
C PHE A 239 -23.30 -10.10 10.32
N PRO A 240 -24.38 -10.23 9.53
CA PRO A 240 -25.62 -10.89 9.98
C PRO A 240 -25.43 -12.38 10.34
N GLN A 241 -24.36 -12.99 9.85
CA GLN A 241 -23.97 -14.38 10.16
C GLN A 241 -22.50 -14.47 10.65
N GLY A 242 -21.95 -13.36 11.17
CA GLY A 242 -20.53 -13.27 11.46
C GLY A 242 -19.66 -12.99 10.23
N GLU A 243 -20.25 -12.86 9.03
CA GLU A 243 -19.52 -12.63 7.78
C GLU A 243 -20.00 -11.38 7.05
N HIS A 244 -19.07 -10.66 6.41
CA HIS A 244 -19.35 -9.57 5.47
C HIS A 244 -18.57 -9.76 4.16
N GLN A 245 -19.21 -9.54 3.01
CA GLN A 245 -18.59 -9.63 1.69
C GLN A 245 -18.46 -8.27 1.01
N GLY A 246 -17.28 -8.02 0.45
CA GLY A 246 -16.92 -6.75 -0.15
C GLY A 246 -16.28 -5.79 0.84
N ASP A 247 -15.70 -4.72 0.32
CA ASP A 247 -14.99 -3.74 1.14
C ASP A 247 -15.94 -2.96 2.07
N ILE A 248 -15.49 -2.65 3.29
CA ILE A 248 -16.17 -1.75 4.23
C ILE A 248 -15.46 -0.41 4.22
N THR A 249 -16.19 0.70 4.19
CA THR A 249 -15.65 2.04 4.44
C THR A 249 -16.38 2.71 5.60
N ILE A 250 -15.63 3.15 6.61
CA ILE A 250 -16.13 3.94 7.74
C ILE A 250 -15.50 5.32 7.67
N SER A 251 -16.29 6.37 7.73
CA SER A 251 -15.83 7.75 7.52
C SER A 251 -16.47 8.74 8.49
N GLY A 252 -15.93 9.95 8.56
CA GLY A 252 -16.41 10.97 9.49
C GLY A 252 -16.07 10.60 10.92
N ARG A 253 -17.06 10.62 11.82
CA ARG A 253 -16.96 10.15 13.22
C ARG A 253 -17.64 8.81 13.46
N ASP A 254 -18.12 8.17 12.39
CA ASP A 254 -18.81 6.90 12.55
C ASP A 254 -17.85 5.85 13.14
N PHE A 255 -18.39 4.96 13.96
CA PHE A 255 -17.61 3.91 14.59
C PHE A 255 -18.29 2.55 14.51
N LEU A 256 -17.47 1.50 14.43
CA LEU A 256 -17.91 0.10 14.42
C LEU A 256 -17.27 -0.64 15.60
N ILE A 257 -18.08 -1.39 16.34
CA ILE A 257 -17.64 -2.24 17.42
C ILE A 257 -17.87 -3.71 17.06
N LEU A 258 -16.79 -4.48 16.99
CA LEU A 258 -16.77 -5.93 16.82
C LEU A 258 -16.40 -6.58 18.15
N GLU A 259 -17.42 -6.87 18.96
CA GLU A 259 -17.23 -7.32 20.35
C GLU A 259 -17.91 -8.66 20.64
N ASN A 260 -17.22 -9.51 21.41
CA ASN A 260 -17.71 -10.80 21.90
C ASN A 260 -18.22 -11.75 20.79
N GLY A 261 -17.45 -11.89 19.71
CA GLY A 261 -17.88 -12.72 18.59
C GLY A 261 -16.76 -13.19 17.66
N GLU A 262 -17.18 -13.94 16.64
CA GLU A 262 -16.35 -14.30 15.50
C GLU A 262 -16.84 -13.52 14.29
N PHE A 263 -15.91 -12.84 13.63
CA PHE A 263 -16.18 -11.96 12.51
C PHE A 263 -15.20 -12.27 11.38
N GLU A 264 -15.71 -12.45 10.16
CA GLU A 264 -14.93 -12.66 8.96
C GLU A 264 -15.31 -11.64 7.90
N GLN A 265 -14.31 -10.93 7.41
CA GLN A 265 -14.45 -9.87 6.43
C GLN A 265 -13.76 -10.31 5.13
N PHE A 266 -14.56 -10.54 4.09
CA PHE A 266 -14.07 -10.82 2.73
C PHE A 266 -13.88 -9.49 1.99
N GLY A 267 -12.66 -8.97 2.01
CA GLY A 267 -12.32 -7.65 1.46
C GLY A 267 -11.59 -6.76 2.47
N ASN A 268 -11.33 -5.52 2.09
CA ASN A 268 -10.64 -4.55 2.93
C ASN A 268 -11.60 -3.76 3.84
N ILE A 269 -11.07 -3.21 4.93
CA ILE A 269 -11.74 -2.17 5.72
C ILE A 269 -10.95 -0.87 5.59
N TYR A 270 -11.62 0.20 5.18
CA TYR A 270 -11.04 1.55 5.11
C TYR A 270 -11.66 2.45 6.19
N LEU A 271 -10.82 3.03 7.03
CA LEU A 271 -11.18 4.02 8.03
C LEU A 271 -10.64 5.39 7.57
N LYS A 272 -11.53 6.38 7.41
CA LYS A 272 -11.20 7.71 6.89
C LYS A 272 -11.65 8.81 7.85
N ASN A 273 -11.05 10.00 7.75
CA ASN A 273 -11.33 11.14 8.64
C ASN A 273 -11.05 10.76 10.10
N ASN A 274 -12.00 10.87 11.03
CA ASN A 274 -11.82 10.50 12.45
C ASN A 274 -12.64 9.27 12.84
N SER A 275 -12.88 8.36 11.88
CA SER A 275 -13.69 7.18 12.13
C SER A 275 -12.94 6.19 13.02
N LYS A 276 -13.69 5.27 13.64
CA LYS A 276 -13.13 4.34 14.61
C LYS A 276 -13.59 2.90 14.41
N LEU A 277 -12.65 1.96 14.46
CA LEU A 277 -12.92 0.53 14.57
C LEU A 277 -12.43 0.03 15.91
N ILE A 278 -13.31 -0.67 16.65
CA ILE A 278 -13.00 -1.31 17.92
C ILE A 278 -13.22 -2.81 17.77
N ILE A 279 -12.20 -3.62 18.04
CA ILE A 279 -12.26 -5.08 18.05
C ILE A 279 -11.92 -5.54 19.46
N ARG A 280 -12.89 -6.07 20.20
CA ARG A 280 -12.72 -6.43 21.62
C ARG A 280 -13.23 -7.83 21.92
N ASN A 281 -12.45 -8.65 22.63
CA ASN A 281 -12.84 -10.01 23.02
C ASN A 281 -13.36 -10.86 21.84
N SER A 282 -12.77 -10.69 20.66
CA SER A 282 -13.28 -11.27 19.42
C SER A 282 -12.20 -12.03 18.66
N THR A 283 -12.62 -12.94 17.79
CA THR A 283 -11.78 -13.44 16.69
C THR A 283 -12.20 -12.70 15.43
N PHE A 284 -11.26 -11.99 14.82
CA PHE A 284 -11.46 -11.26 13.58
C PHE A 284 -10.59 -11.83 12.47
N LYS A 285 -11.21 -12.16 11.35
CA LYS A 285 -10.53 -12.73 10.18
C LYS A 285 -10.69 -11.82 8.98
N ILE A 286 -9.60 -11.60 8.25
CA ILE A 286 -9.61 -10.95 6.93
C ILE A 286 -9.34 -12.02 5.87
N THR A 287 -10.21 -12.08 4.88
CA THR A 287 -10.14 -13.03 3.76
C THR A 287 -10.09 -12.27 2.45
N ARG A 288 -9.23 -12.73 1.52
CA ARG A 288 -9.11 -12.21 0.17
C ARG A 288 -10.45 -12.22 -0.58
N TYR A 289 -10.69 -11.19 -1.41
CA TYR A 289 -11.93 -11.06 -2.18
C TYR A 289 -11.68 -10.43 -3.56
N GLN A 290 -11.94 -11.16 -4.65
CA GLN A 290 -11.98 -10.65 -6.05
C GLN A 290 -10.68 -10.07 -6.67
N LYS A 291 -9.64 -9.67 -5.93
CA LYS A 291 -8.37 -9.17 -6.51
C LYS A 291 -7.25 -10.21 -6.46
N LEU A 292 -6.24 -10.03 -7.31
CA LEU A 292 -5.07 -10.92 -7.42
C LEU A 292 -4.05 -10.76 -6.28
N LEU A 293 -4.03 -9.60 -5.61
CA LEU A 293 -3.07 -9.31 -4.56
C LEU A 293 -3.31 -10.16 -3.30
N ASN A 294 -2.22 -10.53 -2.63
CA ASN A 294 -2.25 -11.31 -1.40
C ASN A 294 -2.45 -10.44 -0.14
N HIS A 295 -2.19 -9.13 -0.23
CA HIS A 295 -2.26 -8.19 0.89
C HIS A 295 -3.67 -7.61 1.08
N TRP A 296 -4.31 -7.97 2.21
CA TRP A 296 -5.65 -7.53 2.57
C TRP A 296 -5.72 -7.13 4.03
N GLY A 297 -6.54 -6.14 4.37
CA GLY A 297 -6.77 -5.82 5.78
C GLY A 297 -7.36 -4.46 6.05
N ILE A 298 -6.83 -3.79 7.08
CA ILE A 298 -7.40 -2.56 7.64
C ILE A 298 -6.49 -1.39 7.27
N TYR A 299 -7.05 -0.41 6.57
CA TYR A 299 -6.37 0.79 6.10
C TYR A 299 -6.96 2.00 6.82
N LEU A 300 -6.10 2.80 7.44
CA LEU A 300 -6.49 3.99 8.19
C LEU A 300 -5.86 5.23 7.55
N ASP A 301 -6.67 6.25 7.31
CA ASP A 301 -6.23 7.55 6.81
C ASP A 301 -6.63 8.67 7.79
N ASP A 302 -6.01 9.84 7.63
CA ASP A 302 -6.30 11.06 8.38
C ASP A 302 -6.22 10.88 9.91
N GLY A 303 -7.29 11.13 10.67
CA GLY A 303 -7.35 10.97 12.13
C GLY A 303 -7.98 9.67 12.59
N ALA A 304 -8.13 8.67 11.70
CA ALA A 304 -8.86 7.45 12.00
C ALA A 304 -8.17 6.64 13.10
N SER A 305 -8.94 5.81 13.81
CA SER A 305 -8.42 5.00 14.89
C SER A 305 -8.85 3.54 14.89
N LEU A 306 -7.93 2.66 15.26
CA LEU A 306 -8.14 1.23 15.46
C LEU A 306 -7.75 0.84 16.88
N GLU A 307 -8.68 0.23 17.60
CA GLU A 307 -8.50 -0.31 18.94
C GLU A 307 -8.70 -1.82 18.89
N ILE A 308 -7.68 -2.59 19.25
CA ILE A 308 -7.70 -4.05 19.32
C ILE A 308 -7.39 -4.46 20.76
N GLU A 309 -8.33 -5.11 21.42
CA GLU A 309 -8.17 -5.50 22.82
C GLU A 309 -8.63 -6.94 23.06
N ASN A 310 -7.79 -7.74 23.73
CA ASN A 310 -8.06 -9.13 24.08
C ASN A 310 -8.61 -9.96 22.88
N SER A 311 -8.11 -9.70 21.68
CA SER A 311 -8.68 -10.22 20.43
C SER A 311 -7.65 -10.97 19.59
N LYS A 312 -8.13 -11.85 18.73
CA LYS A 312 -7.31 -12.59 17.77
C LYS A 312 -7.57 -12.06 16.37
N LEU A 313 -6.50 -11.64 15.69
CA LEU A 313 -6.58 -11.27 14.28
C LEU A 313 -5.87 -12.35 13.47
N ILE A 314 -6.57 -12.99 12.54
CA ILE A 314 -6.05 -14.11 11.74
C ILE A 314 -6.33 -13.92 10.24
N PRO A 315 -5.43 -14.35 9.35
CA PRO A 315 -5.74 -14.41 7.94
C PRO A 315 -6.76 -15.52 7.65
N GLY A 316 -7.62 -15.28 6.68
CA GLY A 316 -8.50 -16.28 6.09
C GLY A 316 -7.86 -17.00 4.92
N GLU A 317 -8.53 -18.08 4.53
CA GLU A 317 -8.20 -18.87 3.35
C GLU A 317 -9.12 -18.43 2.21
N ASP A 318 -8.55 -18.11 1.04
CA ASP A 318 -9.37 -17.80 -0.13
C ASP A 318 -10.18 -19.05 -0.52
N PRO A 319 -11.53 -18.98 -0.56
CA PRO A 319 -12.37 -20.13 -0.88
C PRO A 319 -12.22 -20.63 -2.33
N ILE A 320 -11.61 -19.85 -3.23
CA ILE A 320 -11.44 -20.19 -4.64
C ILE A 320 -10.04 -20.76 -4.91
N SER A 321 -9.01 -20.02 -4.50
CA SER A 321 -7.62 -20.39 -4.80
C SER A 321 -6.99 -21.30 -3.74
N HIS A 322 -7.58 -21.35 -2.53
CA HIS A 322 -6.95 -21.93 -1.34
C HIS A 322 -5.60 -21.29 -0.98
N GLU A 323 -5.29 -20.11 -1.56
CA GLU A 323 -4.11 -19.33 -1.20
C GLU A 323 -4.36 -18.58 0.13
N GLY A 324 -3.29 -18.39 0.89
CA GLY A 324 -3.35 -17.71 2.18
C GLY A 324 -3.47 -16.20 2.01
N THR A 325 -4.34 -15.57 2.80
CA THR A 325 -4.40 -14.10 2.90
C THR A 325 -3.21 -13.57 3.71
N LEU A 326 -2.60 -12.47 3.28
CA LEU A 326 -1.61 -11.73 4.05
C LEU A 326 -2.30 -10.55 4.75
N PHE A 327 -2.59 -10.69 6.04
CA PHE A 327 -3.30 -9.66 6.82
C PHE A 327 -2.41 -8.43 7.03
N VAL A 328 -2.81 -7.29 6.48
CA VAL A 328 -2.15 -5.98 6.64
C VAL A 328 -2.92 -5.04 7.58
N ILE A 329 -2.20 -4.30 8.41
CA ILE A 329 -2.67 -3.05 9.01
C ILE A 329 -1.77 -1.93 8.49
N ASN A 330 -2.38 -0.95 7.83
CA ASN A 330 -1.68 0.21 7.28
C ASN A 330 -2.35 1.49 7.78
N ALA A 331 -1.60 2.38 8.40
CA ALA A 331 -2.12 3.65 8.89
C ALA A 331 -1.28 4.83 8.40
N ARG A 332 -1.95 5.88 7.92
CA ARG A 332 -1.37 7.10 7.36
C ARG A 332 -1.94 8.35 8.05
N GLY A 333 -1.50 9.54 7.66
CA GLY A 333 -1.95 10.79 8.25
C GLY A 333 -1.60 10.89 9.74
N ARG A 334 -2.57 11.19 10.58
CA ARG A 334 -2.49 11.24 12.05
C ARG A 334 -3.19 10.04 12.70
N ALA A 335 -3.36 8.93 11.95
CA ALA A 335 -4.12 7.79 12.40
C ALA A 335 -3.47 7.14 13.64
N ARG A 336 -4.31 6.51 14.47
CA ARG A 336 -3.89 5.92 15.74
C ARG A 336 -4.26 4.45 15.83
N VAL A 337 -3.28 3.60 16.12
CA VAL A 337 -3.52 2.17 16.36
C VAL A 337 -3.14 1.82 17.80
N THR A 338 -4.05 1.20 18.53
CA THR A 338 -3.78 0.66 19.87
C THR A 338 -4.10 -0.82 19.88
N MET A 339 -3.16 -1.63 20.33
CA MET A 339 -3.33 -3.07 20.42
C MET A 339 -2.87 -3.57 21.78
N LYS A 340 -3.74 -4.29 22.48
CA LYS A 340 -3.48 -4.76 23.84
C LYS A 340 -3.92 -6.20 24.03
N ASN A 341 -3.08 -7.00 24.69
CA ASN A 341 -3.37 -8.39 25.07
C ASN A 341 -3.87 -9.25 23.90
N SER A 342 -3.38 -9.00 22.69
CA SER A 342 -3.97 -9.55 21.47
C SER A 342 -2.93 -10.35 20.69
N PRO A 343 -3.08 -11.69 20.61
CA PRO A 343 -2.24 -12.50 19.75
C PRO A 343 -2.76 -12.41 18.31
N THR A 344 -1.92 -11.94 17.39
CA THR A 344 -2.31 -11.71 16.00
C THR A 344 -1.35 -12.37 15.02
N LYS A 345 -1.91 -12.76 13.87
CA LYS A 345 -1.19 -13.23 12.69
C LYS A 345 -1.14 -12.16 11.60
N ILE A 346 -0.88 -10.91 12.01
CA ILE A 346 -0.69 -9.80 11.08
C ILE A 346 0.62 -10.03 10.32
N HIS A 347 0.57 -9.94 9.00
CA HIS A 347 1.72 -10.04 8.12
C HIS A 347 2.52 -8.73 8.10
N LEU A 348 1.85 -7.60 7.84
CA LEU A 348 2.44 -6.25 7.81
C LEU A 348 1.69 -5.31 8.75
N PHE A 349 2.43 -4.60 9.61
CA PHE A 349 1.93 -3.56 10.49
C PHE A 349 2.73 -2.28 10.22
N MET A 350 2.15 -1.37 9.44
CA MET A 350 2.87 -0.24 8.83
C MET A 350 2.25 1.10 9.20
N MET A 351 3.05 2.00 9.74
CA MET A 351 2.66 3.37 10.07
C MET A 351 3.42 4.37 9.19
N PHE A 352 2.72 5.28 8.53
CA PHE A 352 3.27 6.30 7.63
C PHE A 352 2.97 7.70 8.13
N GLU A 353 3.61 8.71 7.53
CA GLU A 353 3.34 10.12 7.77
C GLU A 353 3.43 10.48 9.26
N ASN A 354 2.34 10.88 9.93
CA ASN A 354 2.31 11.22 11.35
C ASN A 354 1.54 10.16 12.18
N ALA A 355 1.35 8.95 11.65
CA ALA A 355 0.60 7.91 12.33
C ALA A 355 1.33 7.44 13.59
N ARG A 356 0.56 6.97 14.58
CA ARG A 356 1.07 6.54 15.88
C ARG A 356 0.49 5.18 16.26
N ALA A 357 1.34 4.26 16.69
CA ALA A 357 0.90 2.96 17.17
C ALA A 357 1.51 2.58 18.52
N VAL A 358 0.69 1.97 19.37
CA VAL A 358 1.11 1.36 20.64
C VAL A 358 0.62 -0.08 20.70
N VAL A 359 1.55 -1.01 20.88
CA VAL A 359 1.32 -2.45 20.98
C VAL A 359 1.79 -2.94 22.33
N GLU A 360 0.90 -3.47 23.16
CA GLU A 360 1.19 -3.89 24.53
C GLU A 360 0.76 -5.33 24.80
N ASN A 361 1.64 -6.14 25.41
CA ASN A 361 1.35 -7.52 25.80
C ASN A 361 0.72 -8.36 24.65
N SER A 362 1.18 -8.15 23.42
CA SER A 362 0.54 -8.67 22.21
C SER A 362 1.53 -9.40 21.32
N GLU A 363 1.03 -10.03 20.26
CA GLU A 363 1.87 -10.70 19.25
C GLU A 363 1.53 -10.20 17.85
N ILE A 364 2.55 -9.87 17.06
CA ILE A 364 2.47 -9.61 15.61
C ILE A 364 3.34 -10.67 14.93
N ILE A 365 2.80 -11.88 14.77
CA ILE A 365 3.54 -13.03 14.27
C ILE A 365 2.67 -13.81 13.27
N GLY A 366 3.00 -13.70 11.99
CA GLY A 366 2.51 -14.62 10.95
C GLY A 366 3.50 -15.76 10.70
N ASP A 367 3.08 -16.79 9.97
CA ASP A 367 3.95 -17.93 9.62
C ASP A 367 5.18 -17.47 8.82
N ILE A 368 4.94 -16.56 7.87
CA ILE A 368 5.97 -15.95 7.01
C ILE A 368 6.10 -14.42 7.21
N GLY A 369 5.58 -13.91 8.33
CA GLY A 369 5.45 -12.47 8.54
C GLY A 369 5.47 -12.01 9.99
N GLY A 370 5.00 -10.79 10.19
CA GLY A 370 4.99 -10.10 11.47
C GLY A 370 5.83 -8.82 11.46
N LEU A 371 5.88 -8.14 10.32
CA LEU A 371 6.65 -6.92 10.13
C LEU A 371 6.02 -5.76 10.87
N VAL A 372 6.85 -5.05 11.63
CA VAL A 372 6.54 -3.73 12.18
C VAL A 372 7.38 -2.70 11.46
N SER A 373 6.72 -1.70 10.86
CA SER A 373 7.36 -0.63 10.10
C SER A 373 6.83 0.73 10.50
N ALA A 374 7.71 1.73 10.45
CA ALA A 374 7.38 3.14 10.54
C ALA A 374 8.10 3.89 9.42
N PHE A 375 7.47 4.92 8.87
CA PHE A 375 7.96 5.74 7.77
C PHE A 375 7.68 7.23 8.04
N ASP A 376 8.31 8.12 7.27
CA ASP A 376 8.17 9.58 7.41
C ASP A 376 8.41 10.05 8.85
N GLU A 377 7.39 10.58 9.55
CA GLU A 377 7.41 11.06 10.93
C GLU A 377 6.63 10.13 11.88
N ALA A 378 6.36 8.88 11.47
CA ALA A 378 5.52 7.94 12.20
C ALA A 378 6.24 7.42 13.47
N GLU A 379 5.47 6.99 14.47
CA GLU A 379 6.04 6.34 15.66
C GLU A 379 5.30 5.04 16.00
N VAL A 380 6.07 3.98 16.22
CA VAL A 380 5.56 2.70 16.71
C VAL A 380 6.25 2.33 18.01
N LYS A 381 5.45 2.07 19.05
CA LYS A 381 5.92 1.59 20.34
C LYS A 381 5.40 0.19 20.62
N VAL A 382 6.31 -0.75 20.88
CA VAL A 382 6.00 -2.16 21.13
C VAL A 382 6.53 -2.55 22.52
N ILE A 383 5.64 -2.97 23.42
CA ILE A 383 5.90 -3.19 24.84
C ILE A 383 5.47 -4.60 25.26
N ASN A 384 6.34 -5.33 25.97
CA ASN A 384 6.04 -6.66 26.52
C ASN A 384 5.47 -7.64 25.48
N SER A 385 5.92 -7.55 24.25
CA SER A 385 5.25 -8.18 23.11
C SER A 385 6.22 -9.07 22.31
N LYS A 386 5.68 -9.81 21.35
CA LYS A 386 6.49 -10.55 20.37
C LYS A 386 6.16 -10.10 18.96
N ILE A 387 7.19 -9.90 18.15
CA ILE A 387 7.05 -9.45 16.77
C ILE A 387 7.91 -10.29 15.82
N GLY A 388 7.48 -10.35 14.57
CA GLY A 388 8.17 -11.11 13.53
C GLY A 388 9.39 -10.40 12.96
N ALA A 389 9.25 -9.12 12.65
CA ALA A 389 10.27 -8.33 11.98
C ALA A 389 10.20 -6.84 12.37
N VAL A 390 11.31 -6.13 12.18
CA VAL A 390 11.39 -4.67 12.24
C VAL A 390 12.00 -4.16 10.94
N ASN A 391 11.23 -3.40 10.19
CA ASN A 391 11.71 -2.77 8.96
C ASN A 391 12.53 -1.51 9.26
N LEU A 392 13.64 -1.33 8.56
CA LEU A 392 14.41 -0.09 8.55
C LEU A 392 14.49 0.44 7.11
N GLU A 393 13.71 1.46 6.80
CA GLU A 393 13.87 2.24 5.57
C GLU A 393 14.78 3.43 5.81
N ILE A 394 15.83 3.57 5.00
CA ILE A 394 16.82 4.64 5.08
C ILE A 394 16.64 5.58 3.89
N PRO A 395 16.08 6.80 4.10
CA PRO A 395 15.86 7.78 3.03
C PRO A 395 17.15 8.20 2.31
N GLY A 396 17.03 8.67 1.07
CA GLY A 396 18.15 8.99 0.20
C GLY A 396 19.03 10.17 0.66
N ASP A 397 18.57 11.00 1.59
CA ASP A 397 19.34 12.09 2.19
C ASP A 397 19.78 11.78 3.64
N ALA A 398 19.48 10.58 4.14
CA ALA A 398 19.75 10.18 5.50
C ALA A 398 21.18 9.63 5.69
N THR A 399 21.65 9.72 6.94
CA THR A 399 22.80 8.96 7.43
C THR A 399 22.32 7.93 8.44
N PHE A 400 22.88 6.73 8.40
CA PHE A 400 22.52 5.65 9.31
C PHE A 400 23.73 4.77 9.64
N GLU A 401 24.10 4.72 10.92
CA GLU A 401 25.16 3.86 11.43
C GLU A 401 24.62 3.00 12.58
N VAL A 402 24.78 1.68 12.46
CA VAL A 402 24.35 0.71 13.48
C VAL A 402 25.26 -0.51 13.50
N SER A 403 25.29 -1.20 14.63
CA SER A 403 25.99 -2.48 14.75
C SER A 403 25.19 -3.47 15.58
N GLY A 404 25.42 -4.76 15.35
CA GLY A 404 24.88 -5.82 16.20
C GLY A 404 23.37 -6.06 16.08
N LEU A 405 22.73 -5.68 14.97
CA LEU A 405 21.31 -5.99 14.75
C LEU A 405 21.14 -7.50 14.59
N ARG A 406 20.35 -8.11 15.49
CA ARG A 406 20.06 -9.56 15.52
C ARG A 406 18.65 -9.78 16.06
N THR A 407 18.09 -10.95 15.82
CA THR A 407 16.84 -11.36 16.50
C THR A 407 17.10 -11.66 17.98
N GLY A 408 16.09 -11.54 18.83
CA GLY A 408 16.21 -11.76 20.28
C GLY A 408 15.35 -10.81 21.12
N LEU A 409 15.63 -10.82 22.44
CA LEU A 409 14.93 -9.97 23.40
C LEU A 409 15.56 -8.57 23.48
N PHE A 410 14.76 -7.55 23.17
CA PHE A 410 15.09 -6.15 23.34
C PHE A 410 14.45 -5.63 24.63
N LYS A 411 15.26 -5.45 25.68
CA LYS A 411 14.78 -4.92 26.96
C LYS A 411 14.34 -3.46 26.85
N ASP A 412 15.16 -2.65 26.18
CA ASP A 412 14.87 -1.27 25.84
C ASP A 412 15.72 -0.94 24.62
N TRP A 413 15.08 -0.68 23.49
CA TRP A 413 15.71 -0.27 22.24
C TRP A 413 14.86 0.81 21.56
N ASN A 414 15.51 1.85 21.06
CA ASN A 414 14.88 2.99 20.42
C ASN A 414 15.76 3.43 19.24
N LEU A 415 15.18 3.47 18.05
CA LEU A 415 15.90 3.80 16.82
C LEU A 415 16.68 5.12 16.94
N LYS A 416 16.06 6.18 17.45
CA LYS A 416 16.68 7.51 17.58
C LYS A 416 17.82 7.55 18.60
N ARG A 417 17.71 6.77 19.67
CA ARG A 417 18.67 6.76 20.78
C ARG A 417 19.84 5.83 20.53
N ASP A 418 19.56 4.63 20.03
CA ASP A 418 20.50 3.51 20.02
C ASP A 418 21.17 3.30 18.66
N THR A 419 20.89 4.18 17.69
CA THR A 419 21.61 4.25 16.40
C THR A 419 22.12 5.66 16.18
N LYS A 420 23.18 5.80 15.37
CA LYS A 420 23.63 7.12 14.94
C LYS A 420 22.98 7.40 13.58
N ASN A 421 21.98 8.28 13.57
CA ASN A 421 21.23 8.59 12.37
C ASN A 421 20.91 10.08 12.25
N SER A 422 20.72 10.54 11.01
CA SER A 422 20.18 11.85 10.66
C SER A 422 19.30 11.73 9.41
N GLY A 423 18.27 12.56 9.27
CA GLY A 423 17.39 12.52 8.08
C GLY A 423 16.34 11.40 8.10
N ILE A 424 16.38 10.50 9.10
CA ILE A 424 15.27 9.59 9.40
C ILE A 424 14.28 10.36 10.27
N GLY A 425 13.01 10.48 9.88
CA GLY A 425 11.96 11.16 10.67
C GLY A 425 11.29 10.23 11.69
N TYR A 426 11.03 8.98 11.32
CA TYR A 426 10.24 8.04 12.10
C TYR A 426 10.98 7.44 13.29
N ASN A 427 10.24 6.83 14.21
CA ASN A 427 10.79 6.17 15.38
C ASN A 427 10.12 4.82 15.66
N ILE A 428 10.94 3.83 16.02
CA ILE A 428 10.48 2.52 16.49
C ILE A 428 11.09 2.27 17.85
N ILE A 429 10.24 1.93 18.82
CA ILE A 429 10.60 1.72 20.22
C ILE A 429 10.19 0.31 20.65
N LEU A 430 11.14 -0.47 21.13
CA LEU A 430 10.95 -1.83 21.63
C LEU A 430 11.27 -1.86 23.13
N GLN A 431 10.30 -2.23 23.96
CA GLN A 431 10.47 -2.33 25.41
C GLN A 431 10.04 -3.70 25.91
N ASN A 432 10.99 -4.49 26.40
CA ASN A 432 10.78 -5.88 26.76
C ASN A 432 10.07 -6.67 25.65
N THR A 433 10.56 -6.50 24.41
CA THR A 433 9.94 -7.06 23.21
C THR A 433 10.87 -8.09 22.60
N GLU A 434 10.32 -9.28 22.29
CA GLU A 434 11.05 -10.33 21.59
C GLU A 434 10.83 -10.19 20.08
N LEU A 435 11.91 -9.97 19.35
CA LEU A 435 11.95 -10.15 17.90
C LEU A 435 12.29 -11.62 17.63
N ILE A 436 11.33 -12.40 17.14
CA ILE A 436 11.48 -13.86 17.12
C ILE A 436 12.57 -14.33 16.14
N PRO A 437 13.21 -15.50 16.38
CA PRO A 437 14.29 -15.99 15.53
C PRO A 437 13.90 -16.17 14.07
N ASP A 438 14.81 -15.78 13.17
CA ASP A 438 14.67 -16.04 11.73
C ASP A 438 15.12 -17.46 11.38
N LYS A 439 14.15 -18.32 11.05
CA LYS A 439 14.36 -19.74 10.70
C LYS A 439 13.56 -20.17 9.47
N ILE A 440 13.05 -19.22 8.70
CA ILE A 440 12.11 -19.50 7.61
C ILE A 440 12.80 -19.71 6.24
N GLY A 441 14.12 -19.68 6.22
CA GLY A 441 14.93 -19.94 5.02
C GLY A 441 14.90 -18.77 4.01
N PRO A 442 15.45 -18.99 2.80
CA PRO A 442 15.44 -18.02 1.69
C PRO A 442 14.02 -17.63 1.27
N GLY A 443 13.86 -16.48 0.63
CA GLY A 443 12.61 -16.06 0.00
C GLY A 443 11.92 -14.83 0.64
N PRO A 444 10.72 -14.47 0.12
CA PRO A 444 10.07 -13.16 0.24
C PRO A 444 9.55 -12.82 1.64
N PHE A 445 9.93 -13.59 2.66
CA PHE A 445 9.28 -13.56 3.95
C PHE A 445 9.74 -12.41 4.85
N GLU A 446 8.82 -11.94 5.70
CA GLU A 446 9.04 -10.82 6.61
C GLU A 446 9.33 -11.29 8.04
N ARG A 447 10.62 -11.49 8.33
CA ARG A 447 11.15 -11.94 9.62
C ARG A 447 12.44 -11.19 9.95
N GLY A 448 12.82 -11.01 11.22
CA GLY A 448 14.10 -10.39 11.56
C GLY A 448 14.22 -8.91 11.16
N TRP A 449 15.33 -8.53 10.52
CA TRP A 449 15.65 -7.14 10.18
C TRP A 449 15.73 -6.93 8.65
N PRO A 450 14.63 -6.59 7.98
CA PRO A 450 14.69 -6.02 6.64
C PRO A 450 15.26 -4.59 6.67
N VAL A 451 16.21 -4.30 5.77
CA VAL A 451 16.79 -2.97 5.61
C VAL A 451 16.67 -2.54 4.15
N PHE A 452 16.02 -1.41 3.91
CA PHE A 452 15.83 -0.79 2.60
C PHE A 452 16.62 0.51 2.55
N ILE A 453 17.49 0.65 1.55
CA ILE A 453 18.44 1.75 1.43
C ILE A 453 18.15 2.50 0.14
N GLU A 454 17.61 3.71 0.25
CA GLU A 454 17.31 4.53 -0.91
C GLU A 454 18.58 5.08 -1.58
N SER A 455 18.44 5.42 -2.87
CA SER A 455 19.54 6.01 -3.64
C SER A 455 19.96 7.35 -3.02
N GLY A 456 21.24 7.48 -2.67
CA GLY A 456 21.85 8.66 -2.02
C GLY A 456 22.14 8.51 -0.52
N ALA A 457 21.53 7.52 0.13
CA ALA A 457 21.69 7.30 1.57
C ALA A 457 23.14 6.97 1.94
N LYS A 458 23.55 7.35 3.15
CA LYS A 458 24.87 7.03 3.72
C LYS A 458 24.71 6.03 4.84
N VAL A 459 25.18 4.81 4.64
CA VAL A 459 24.87 3.68 5.52
C VAL A 459 26.14 2.98 5.97
N ASN A 460 26.25 2.72 7.26
CA ASN A 460 27.29 1.87 7.85
C ASN A 460 26.68 0.84 8.80
N ILE A 461 26.63 -0.42 8.38
CA ILE A 461 26.08 -1.51 9.20
C ILE A 461 27.17 -2.54 9.49
N LYS A 462 27.35 -2.88 10.76
CA LYS A 462 28.39 -3.83 11.19
C LYS A 462 27.86 -4.98 12.01
N ASP A 463 28.51 -6.14 11.91
CA ASP A 463 28.35 -7.28 12.82
C ASP A 463 26.89 -7.73 13.02
N SER A 464 26.09 -7.65 11.96
CA SER A 464 24.63 -7.79 12.01
C SER A 464 24.13 -9.02 11.26
N GLU A 465 22.98 -9.54 11.68
CA GLU A 465 22.20 -10.58 11.01
C GLU A 465 20.89 -9.97 10.53
N LEU A 466 20.83 -9.73 9.22
CA LEU A 466 19.73 -9.05 8.55
C LEU A 466 18.91 -10.06 7.76
N ARG A 467 17.60 -9.82 7.66
CA ARG A 467 16.74 -10.65 6.82
C ARG A 467 16.90 -10.30 5.36
N LYS A 468 16.71 -9.03 5.06
CA LYS A 468 16.81 -8.47 3.71
C LYS A 468 17.76 -7.29 3.75
N VAL A 469 18.58 -7.16 2.71
CA VAL A 469 19.31 -5.93 2.41
C VAL A 469 18.91 -5.53 1.01
N VAL A 470 18.24 -4.39 0.91
CA VAL A 470 17.72 -3.87 -0.35
C VAL A 470 18.39 -2.54 -0.66
N VAL A 471 18.97 -2.42 -1.85
CA VAL A 471 19.59 -1.17 -2.33
C VAL A 471 18.82 -0.67 -3.54
N THR A 472 18.27 0.55 -3.45
CA THR A 472 17.58 1.22 -4.56
C THR A 472 18.59 1.99 -5.42
N LEU A 473 18.44 1.85 -6.74
CA LEU A 473 19.22 2.51 -7.77
C LEU A 473 18.32 3.36 -8.66
N ARG A 474 18.77 4.59 -8.97
CA ARG A 474 18.00 5.56 -9.78
C ARG A 474 18.86 6.11 -10.92
N GLY A 475 18.70 5.55 -12.11
CA GLY A 475 19.50 5.89 -13.31
C GLY A 475 20.98 5.56 -13.19
N GLU A 476 21.30 4.50 -12.45
CA GLU A 476 22.68 4.13 -12.14
C GLU A 476 23.15 2.96 -13.00
N LYS A 477 24.47 2.92 -13.26
CA LYS A 477 25.14 1.74 -13.82
C LYS A 477 25.93 1.04 -12.75
N ALA A 478 25.60 -0.22 -12.45
CA ALA A 478 26.21 -0.93 -11.34
C ALA A 478 26.50 -2.39 -11.67
N GLN A 479 27.49 -2.95 -10.98
CA GLN A 479 27.78 -4.38 -11.04
C GLN A 479 27.97 -4.92 -9.64
N PHE A 480 27.31 -6.03 -9.36
CA PHE A 480 27.36 -6.71 -8.07
C PHE A 480 27.72 -8.17 -8.24
N SER A 481 28.30 -8.76 -7.20
CA SER A 481 28.64 -10.18 -7.19
C SER A 481 28.67 -10.74 -5.78
N ASN A 482 28.58 -12.06 -5.66
CA ASN A 482 28.79 -12.80 -4.41
C ASN A 482 27.77 -12.48 -3.31
N PHE A 483 26.51 -12.24 -3.69
CA PHE A 483 25.42 -12.10 -2.72
C PHE A 483 25.02 -13.47 -2.19
N TYR A 484 25.71 -13.93 -1.15
CA TYR A 484 25.43 -15.22 -0.52
C TYR A 484 24.55 -15.04 0.71
N LEU A 485 23.70 -16.03 0.96
CA LEU A 485 22.93 -16.12 2.20
C LEU A 485 23.74 -16.78 3.31
N GLU A 486 23.38 -16.45 4.54
CA GLU A 486 23.85 -17.05 5.80
C GLU A 486 25.38 -17.02 6.04
N LYS A 487 26.12 -16.37 5.15
CA LYS A 487 27.55 -16.13 5.26
C LYS A 487 27.80 -14.66 5.58
N PRO A 488 28.71 -14.36 6.51
CA PRO A 488 29.17 -12.99 6.67
C PRO A 488 29.78 -12.49 5.36
N SER A 489 29.33 -11.33 4.92
CA SER A 489 29.83 -10.63 3.75
C SER A 489 30.16 -9.19 4.09
N ASN A 490 31.09 -8.63 3.32
CA ASN A 490 31.31 -7.20 3.24
C ASN A 490 30.73 -6.71 1.92
N PHE A 491 30.10 -5.55 1.95
CA PHE A 491 29.51 -4.92 0.78
C PHE A 491 29.79 -3.43 0.81
N ASP A 492 30.35 -2.93 -0.29
CA ASP A 492 30.68 -1.53 -0.47
C ASP A 492 30.09 -1.05 -1.79
N TYR A 493 29.22 -0.06 -1.73
CA TYR A 493 28.67 0.60 -2.92
C TYR A 493 28.30 2.05 -2.58
N ARG A 494 28.94 3.01 -3.24
CA ARG A 494 28.80 4.45 -2.92
C ARG A 494 29.14 4.70 -1.44
N ASP A 495 28.25 5.34 -0.70
CA ASP A 495 28.35 5.61 0.74
C ASP A 495 27.66 4.52 1.59
N ILE A 496 27.44 3.33 1.01
CA ILE A 496 26.88 2.16 1.71
C ILE A 496 28.02 1.20 2.02
N HIS A 497 28.23 0.96 3.31
CA HIS A 497 29.27 0.08 3.86
C HIS A 497 28.62 -0.95 4.79
N LEU A 498 28.68 -2.22 4.41
CA LEU A 498 28.27 -3.34 5.26
C LEU A 498 29.53 -4.14 5.61
N GLU A 499 29.79 -4.33 6.89
CA GLU A 499 30.95 -5.06 7.39
C GLU A 499 30.50 -6.23 8.26
N ASN A 500 30.92 -7.45 7.91
CA ASN A 500 30.56 -8.66 8.66
C ASN A 500 29.03 -8.81 8.83
N VAL A 501 28.28 -8.56 7.75
CA VAL A 501 26.82 -8.68 7.73
C VAL A 501 26.43 -10.02 7.16
N LYS A 502 25.50 -10.71 7.81
CA LYS A 502 24.91 -11.95 7.31
C LYS A 502 23.49 -11.68 6.88
N VAL A 503 23.19 -11.92 5.60
CA VAL A 503 21.83 -11.83 5.06
C VAL A 503 21.19 -13.21 5.09
N MET A 504 20.04 -13.33 5.74
CA MET A 504 19.38 -14.62 6.03
C MET A 504 18.33 -15.00 4.97
N GLY A 505 17.67 -14.00 4.38
CA GLY A 505 16.55 -14.17 3.49
C GLY A 505 16.87 -13.84 2.04
N GLN A 506 17.12 -12.56 1.74
CA GLN A 506 17.21 -12.06 0.37
C GLN A 506 18.15 -10.86 0.22
N TRP A 507 18.80 -10.79 -0.94
CA TRP A 507 19.48 -9.59 -1.41
C TRP A 507 18.63 -8.89 -2.46
N GLY A 508 18.21 -7.65 -2.16
CA GLY A 508 17.38 -6.84 -3.04
C GLY A 508 18.18 -5.79 -3.79
N ILE A 509 17.98 -5.67 -5.10
CA ILE A 509 18.44 -4.51 -5.87
C ILE A 509 17.23 -3.96 -6.62
N PHE A 510 16.76 -2.77 -6.22
CA PHE A 510 15.61 -2.14 -6.83
C PHE A 510 16.05 -1.14 -7.89
N LEU A 511 15.42 -1.19 -9.06
CA LEU A 511 15.91 -0.54 -10.27
C LEU A 511 14.87 0.44 -10.79
N ASN A 512 15.24 1.71 -10.82
CA ASN A 512 14.40 2.80 -11.32
C ASN A 512 15.23 3.76 -12.17
N GLY A 513 14.58 4.66 -12.91
CA GLY A 513 15.23 5.72 -13.69
C GLY A 513 16.09 5.21 -14.84
N SER A 514 15.73 4.07 -15.45
CA SER A 514 16.49 3.42 -16.53
C SER A 514 17.90 2.99 -16.10
N SER A 515 18.02 2.36 -14.93
CA SER A 515 19.29 1.82 -14.41
C SER A 515 19.80 0.65 -15.25
N ASP A 516 21.11 0.40 -15.30
CA ASP A 516 21.75 -0.67 -16.08
C ASP A 516 22.68 -1.50 -15.19
N VAL A 517 22.24 -2.69 -14.80
CA VAL A 517 22.81 -3.46 -13.70
C VAL A 517 23.16 -4.88 -14.09
N THR A 518 24.33 -5.35 -13.65
CA THR A 518 24.70 -6.77 -13.73
C THR A 518 24.93 -7.37 -12.35
N VAL A 519 24.32 -8.51 -12.05
CA VAL A 519 24.52 -9.28 -10.81
C VAL A 519 25.08 -10.66 -11.14
N ARG A 520 26.12 -11.09 -10.42
CA ARG A 520 26.83 -12.35 -10.69
C ARG A 520 26.98 -13.23 -9.46
N ASP A 521 26.92 -14.55 -9.65
CA ASP A 521 27.31 -15.55 -8.65
C ASP A 521 26.62 -15.31 -7.30
N SER A 522 25.31 -15.12 -7.36
CA SER A 522 24.48 -14.66 -6.24
C SER A 522 23.33 -15.63 -5.95
N ASP A 523 22.98 -15.75 -4.68
CA ASP A 523 21.84 -16.52 -4.16
C ASP A 523 20.70 -15.57 -3.74
N ALA A 524 19.45 -16.03 -3.88
CA ALA A 524 18.26 -15.36 -3.36
C ALA A 524 18.13 -13.87 -3.72
N PHE A 525 18.28 -13.58 -5.01
CA PHE A 525 18.17 -12.24 -5.55
C PHE A 525 16.70 -11.81 -5.68
N TRP A 526 16.39 -10.59 -5.24
CA TRP A 526 15.09 -9.94 -5.35
C TRP A 526 15.21 -8.61 -6.10
N THR A 527 14.25 -8.30 -6.95
CA THR A 527 14.16 -6.97 -7.58
C THR A 527 12.72 -6.51 -7.80
N PHE A 528 12.43 -5.28 -7.38
CA PHE A 528 11.47 -4.42 -8.09
C PHE A 528 12.21 -3.71 -9.22
N ILE A 529 11.65 -3.74 -10.42
CA ILE A 529 12.22 -3.07 -11.59
C ILE A 529 11.16 -2.23 -12.29
N TYR A 530 11.56 -1.04 -12.69
CA TYR A 530 10.72 -0.02 -13.32
C TYR A 530 11.40 0.57 -14.57
N ASP A 531 10.62 1.29 -15.36
CA ASP A 531 11.06 2.11 -16.50
C ASP A 531 11.82 1.29 -17.55
N ASP A 532 12.73 1.93 -18.32
CA ASP A 532 13.56 1.27 -19.34
C ASP A 532 14.83 0.61 -18.75
N SER A 533 14.77 0.13 -17.51
CA SER A 533 15.94 -0.42 -16.82
C SER A 533 16.47 -1.70 -17.51
N LYS A 534 17.74 -2.02 -17.28
CA LYS A 534 18.39 -3.22 -17.81
C LYS A 534 18.96 -4.03 -16.67
N LEU A 535 18.64 -5.32 -16.65
CA LEU A 535 19.15 -6.23 -15.64
C LEU A 535 19.79 -7.44 -16.30
N LYS A 536 21.05 -7.71 -15.98
CA LYS A 536 21.76 -8.91 -16.39
C LYS A 536 22.08 -9.78 -15.17
N LEU A 537 21.66 -11.03 -15.19
CA LEU A 537 21.89 -12.01 -14.13
C LEU A 537 22.77 -13.15 -14.64
N ILE A 538 23.89 -13.41 -13.98
CA ILE A 538 24.89 -14.41 -14.42
C ILE A 538 25.17 -15.37 -13.26
N ASN A 539 24.93 -16.66 -13.44
CA ASN A 539 25.03 -17.66 -12.37
C ASN A 539 24.25 -17.26 -11.11
N THR A 540 23.09 -16.63 -11.30
CA THR A 540 22.30 -16.08 -10.20
C THR A 540 21.05 -16.91 -9.98
N HIS A 541 20.70 -17.07 -8.71
CA HIS A 541 19.39 -17.54 -8.29
C HIS A 541 18.52 -16.35 -7.94
N MET A 542 17.50 -16.09 -8.75
CA MET A 542 16.47 -15.10 -8.49
C MET A 542 15.34 -15.75 -7.69
N ASP A 543 15.09 -15.24 -6.49
CA ASP A 543 13.97 -15.70 -5.67
C ASP A 543 12.70 -14.99 -6.11
N GLU A 544 12.75 -13.67 -6.21
CA GLU A 544 11.56 -12.83 -6.33
C GLU A 544 11.75 -11.77 -7.41
N PHE A 545 10.71 -11.59 -8.22
CA PHE A 545 10.75 -10.70 -9.38
C PHE A 545 9.42 -9.98 -9.53
N ASP A 546 9.44 -8.68 -9.28
CA ASP A 546 8.25 -7.85 -9.18
C ASP A 546 8.38 -6.63 -10.10
N PRO A 547 8.29 -6.78 -11.43
CA PRO A 547 8.30 -5.65 -12.33
C PRO A 547 7.03 -4.81 -12.17
N ARG A 548 7.15 -3.48 -12.31
CA ARG A 548 6.05 -2.52 -12.28
C ARG A 548 6.36 -1.39 -13.27
N ASN A 549 5.48 -1.12 -14.24
CA ASN A 549 5.76 -0.18 -15.33
C ASN A 549 7.15 -0.41 -15.95
N PHE A 550 7.53 -1.67 -16.13
CA PHE A 550 8.85 -2.06 -16.63
C PHE A 550 8.80 -2.24 -18.15
N HIS A 551 9.65 -1.50 -18.87
CA HIS A 551 9.70 -1.46 -20.33
C HIS A 551 11.05 -1.90 -20.93
N GLY A 552 11.93 -2.42 -20.08
CA GLY A 552 13.32 -2.68 -20.44
C GLY A 552 13.63 -4.13 -20.80
N GLU A 553 14.82 -4.59 -20.41
CA GLU A 553 15.26 -5.96 -20.68
C GLU A 553 15.89 -6.63 -19.46
N ILE A 554 15.61 -7.93 -19.34
CA ILE A 554 16.30 -8.83 -18.41
C ILE A 554 16.99 -9.95 -19.17
N ILE A 555 18.28 -10.13 -18.89
CA ILE A 555 19.16 -11.09 -19.57
C ILE A 555 19.67 -12.07 -18.53
N PHE A 556 19.44 -13.36 -18.77
CA PHE A 556 19.92 -14.43 -17.92
C PHE A 556 21.07 -15.21 -18.57
N GLU A 557 22.09 -15.51 -17.79
CA GLU A 557 23.19 -16.41 -18.15
C GLU A 557 23.33 -17.45 -17.04
N ASN A 558 22.99 -18.71 -17.34
CA ASN A 558 23.06 -19.84 -16.43
C ASN A 558 22.39 -19.56 -15.07
N SER A 559 21.18 -19.02 -15.10
CA SER A 559 20.47 -18.57 -13.91
C SER A 559 19.19 -19.36 -13.67
N ARG A 560 18.65 -19.29 -12.45
CA ARG A 560 17.38 -19.95 -12.07
C ARG A 560 16.42 -19.00 -11.37
N TRP A 561 15.13 -19.30 -11.47
CA TRP A 561 14.04 -18.58 -10.82
C TRP A 561 12.99 -19.57 -10.28
N ASP A 562 12.73 -19.55 -8.97
CA ASP A 562 11.88 -20.60 -8.35
C ASP A 562 11.14 -20.24 -7.04
N THR A 563 10.96 -18.96 -6.68
CA THR A 563 10.24 -18.60 -5.44
C THR A 563 8.95 -17.81 -5.66
N ALA A 564 9.02 -16.54 -6.06
CA ALA A 564 7.86 -15.64 -6.17
C ALA A 564 7.93 -14.72 -7.40
N ALA A 565 6.77 -14.22 -7.82
CA ALA A 565 6.64 -13.32 -8.96
C ALA A 565 5.34 -12.52 -8.93
N GLU A 566 5.44 -11.21 -9.08
CA GLU A 566 4.29 -10.36 -9.37
C GLU A 566 4.57 -9.56 -10.64
N ILE A 567 4.19 -10.09 -11.81
CA ILE A 567 4.28 -9.37 -13.09
C ILE A 567 2.97 -8.60 -13.29
N ILE A 568 2.87 -7.43 -12.65
CA ILE A 568 1.65 -6.63 -12.64
C ILE A 568 1.94 -5.14 -12.90
N ASP A 569 0.91 -4.36 -13.19
CA ASP A 569 0.96 -2.90 -13.40
C ASP A 569 1.73 -2.45 -14.65
N ASN A 570 1.18 -2.72 -15.84
CA ASN A 570 1.58 -2.11 -17.13
C ASN A 570 3.04 -2.39 -17.53
N ASN A 571 3.42 -3.67 -17.58
CA ASN A 571 4.76 -4.05 -18.05
C ASN A 571 4.77 -4.33 -19.56
N ASP A 572 5.87 -3.99 -20.23
CA ASP A 572 6.18 -4.32 -21.64
C ASP A 572 7.69 -4.55 -21.81
N PHE A 573 8.19 -5.72 -21.43
CA PHE A 573 9.64 -5.97 -21.37
C PHE A 573 10.08 -7.27 -22.05
N VAL A 574 11.40 -7.41 -22.18
CA VAL A 574 12.02 -8.56 -22.85
C VAL A 574 12.81 -9.43 -21.88
N ILE A 575 12.58 -10.76 -21.94
CA ILE A 575 13.39 -11.78 -21.26
C ILE A 575 14.27 -12.50 -22.28
N ARG A 576 15.58 -12.59 -22.02
CA ARG A 576 16.56 -13.28 -22.88
C ARG A 576 17.47 -14.22 -22.11
N GLY A 577 18.07 -15.16 -22.85
CA GLY A 577 19.18 -15.99 -22.40
C GLY A 577 18.78 -17.27 -21.65
N SER A 578 19.70 -17.81 -20.87
CA SER A 578 19.60 -19.13 -20.25
C SER A 578 19.03 -19.06 -18.83
N LEU A 579 17.78 -19.51 -18.70
CA LEU A 579 16.96 -19.42 -17.50
C LEU A 579 16.24 -20.75 -17.24
N GLU A 580 16.41 -21.30 -16.04
CA GLU A 580 15.56 -22.35 -15.49
C GLU A 580 14.48 -21.74 -14.59
N ILE A 581 13.22 -21.83 -15.00
CA ILE A 581 12.09 -21.46 -14.13
C ILE A 581 11.52 -22.74 -13.52
N ARG A 582 11.46 -22.83 -12.19
CA ARG A 582 10.80 -23.93 -11.49
C ARG A 582 9.41 -23.48 -10.99
N PRO A 583 8.61 -24.35 -10.34
CA PRO A 583 7.32 -23.93 -9.82
C PRO A 583 7.47 -22.72 -8.88
N ILE A 584 6.84 -21.61 -9.26
CA ILE A 584 6.80 -20.36 -8.50
C ILE A 584 5.54 -20.38 -7.63
N GLY A 585 5.68 -20.07 -6.34
CA GLY A 585 4.53 -19.85 -5.45
C GLY A 585 4.04 -18.41 -5.56
N GLY A 586 2.71 -18.20 -5.51
CA GLY A 586 2.14 -16.85 -5.51
C GLY A 586 2.36 -16.06 -6.80
N PHE A 587 2.49 -16.73 -7.94
CA PHE A 587 2.66 -16.08 -9.24
C PHE A 587 1.42 -15.26 -9.63
N SER A 588 1.60 -13.95 -9.80
CA SER A 588 0.55 -13.04 -10.27
C SER A 588 0.91 -12.44 -11.63
N TRP A 589 -0.06 -12.35 -12.52
CA TRP A 589 0.05 -11.71 -13.83
C TRP A 589 -1.15 -10.80 -14.06
N GLN A 590 -0.91 -9.54 -14.42
CA GLN A 590 -1.97 -8.59 -14.73
C GLN A 590 -1.43 -7.42 -15.56
N ASP A 591 -2.21 -6.97 -16.55
CA ASP A 591 -1.94 -5.77 -17.35
C ASP A 591 -0.49 -5.75 -17.85
N SER A 592 0.00 -6.86 -18.41
CA SER A 592 1.41 -7.01 -18.77
C SER A 592 1.61 -7.75 -20.08
N GLU A 593 2.53 -7.24 -20.90
CA GLU A 593 3.04 -7.84 -22.13
C GLU A 593 4.53 -8.20 -21.93
N VAL A 594 4.92 -9.43 -22.25
CA VAL A 594 6.30 -9.89 -22.08
C VAL A 594 6.75 -10.64 -23.32
N THR A 595 7.83 -10.17 -23.93
CA THR A 595 8.51 -10.90 -25.00
C THR A 595 9.58 -11.79 -24.41
N ARG A 596 9.49 -13.11 -24.61
CA ARG A 596 10.54 -14.05 -24.19
C ARG A 596 11.23 -14.67 -25.40
N THR A 597 12.56 -14.59 -25.42
CA THR A 597 13.41 -15.29 -26.39
C THR A 597 13.79 -16.68 -25.85
N TYR A 598 13.64 -17.68 -26.71
CA TYR A 598 14.00 -19.07 -26.44
C TYR A 598 15.21 -19.47 -27.27
N ASP A 599 16.34 -19.68 -26.60
CA ASP A 599 17.50 -20.35 -27.19
C ASP A 599 17.18 -21.84 -27.32
N VAL A 600 17.48 -22.45 -28.46
CA VAL A 600 17.21 -23.86 -28.76
C VAL A 600 18.50 -24.51 -29.21
N ILE A 601 18.79 -25.69 -28.68
CA ILE A 601 19.92 -26.52 -29.08
C ILE A 601 19.43 -27.84 -29.67
N GLY A 602 20.12 -28.29 -30.73
CA GLY A 602 19.79 -29.52 -31.43
C GLY A 602 20.79 -29.86 -32.52
N LYS A 603 20.37 -30.72 -33.46
CA LYS A 603 21.26 -31.19 -34.52
C LYS A 603 21.49 -30.10 -35.59
N PRO A 604 22.75 -29.77 -35.93
CA PRO A 604 23.07 -28.80 -36.99
C PRO A 604 22.35 -29.09 -38.30
N GLY A 605 21.75 -28.05 -38.89
CA GLY A 605 21.01 -28.10 -40.15
C GLY A 605 19.64 -28.79 -40.10
N ALA A 606 19.17 -29.27 -38.94
CA ALA A 606 17.80 -29.76 -38.82
C ALA A 606 16.79 -28.59 -38.82
N GLU A 607 15.63 -28.82 -39.44
CA GLU A 607 14.56 -27.83 -39.54
C GLU A 607 13.66 -27.89 -38.30
N LEU A 608 13.17 -26.73 -37.87
CA LEU A 608 12.32 -26.52 -36.72
C LEU A 608 10.99 -25.90 -37.12
N THR A 609 9.94 -26.29 -36.40
CA THR A 609 8.60 -25.71 -36.50
C THR A 609 8.02 -25.55 -35.10
N LEU A 610 7.48 -24.36 -34.81
CA LEU A 610 6.75 -24.05 -33.59
C LEU A 610 5.27 -23.87 -33.91
N THR A 611 4.41 -24.62 -33.24
CA THR A 611 2.96 -24.59 -33.50
C THR A 611 2.15 -24.26 -32.26
N LYS A 612 1.02 -23.58 -32.47
CA LYS A 612 -0.08 -23.41 -31.50
C LYS A 612 -1.32 -24.08 -32.08
N GLY A 613 -1.71 -25.23 -31.51
CA GLY A 613 -2.65 -26.14 -32.16
C GLY A 613 -2.13 -26.58 -33.54
N ASN A 614 -2.94 -26.38 -34.59
CA ASN A 614 -2.58 -26.73 -35.97
C ASN A 614 -1.88 -25.61 -36.74
N LYS A 615 -1.70 -24.42 -36.13
CA LYS A 615 -1.12 -23.26 -36.80
C LYS A 615 0.39 -23.21 -36.54
N VAL A 616 1.18 -23.14 -37.60
CA VAL A 616 2.61 -22.81 -37.52
C VAL A 616 2.75 -21.33 -37.19
N ILE A 617 3.40 -21.03 -36.08
CA ILE A 617 3.67 -19.67 -35.61
C ILE A 617 5.08 -19.22 -36.02
N TRP A 618 6.03 -20.17 -36.05
CA TRP A 618 7.40 -19.91 -36.44
C TRP A 618 8.04 -21.16 -37.07
N SER A 619 9.00 -20.94 -37.97
CA SER A 619 9.85 -21.99 -38.54
C SER A 619 11.29 -21.48 -38.65
N GLY A 620 12.25 -22.38 -38.51
CA GLY A 620 13.67 -22.05 -38.65
C GLY A 620 14.54 -23.29 -38.87
N THR A 621 15.85 -23.11 -38.81
CA THR A 621 16.83 -24.19 -38.99
C THR A 621 17.97 -23.98 -38.01
N PHE A 622 18.49 -25.06 -37.42
CA PHE A 622 19.71 -24.97 -36.61
C PHE A 622 20.90 -24.57 -37.47
N ASP A 623 21.74 -23.69 -36.94
CA ASP A 623 22.99 -23.29 -37.58
C ASP A 623 24.06 -24.41 -37.55
N LYS A 624 25.30 -24.05 -37.88
CA LYS A 624 26.43 -24.99 -37.92
C LYS A 624 26.91 -25.41 -36.51
N GLU A 625 26.62 -24.61 -35.49
CA GLU A 625 26.87 -24.91 -34.08
C GLU A 625 25.74 -25.76 -33.47
N GLY A 626 24.58 -25.83 -34.12
CA GLY A 626 23.41 -26.54 -33.62
C GLY A 626 22.49 -25.65 -32.79
N GLU A 627 22.56 -24.34 -33.00
CA GLU A 627 21.80 -23.33 -32.27
C GLU A 627 20.69 -22.74 -33.15
N ALA A 628 19.58 -22.37 -32.52
CA ALA A 628 18.49 -21.60 -33.12
C ALA A 628 17.80 -20.76 -32.04
N PHE A 629 17.08 -19.72 -32.43
CA PHE A 629 16.29 -18.92 -31.49
C PHE A 629 14.96 -18.48 -32.11
N PHE A 630 13.97 -18.28 -31.25
CA PHE A 630 12.70 -17.63 -31.58
C PHE A 630 12.19 -16.83 -30.39
N SER A 631 11.25 -15.92 -30.61
CA SER A 631 10.58 -15.19 -29.53
C SER A 631 9.08 -15.46 -29.54
N LEU A 632 8.48 -15.41 -28.34
CA LEU A 632 7.03 -15.41 -28.14
C LEU A 632 6.66 -14.20 -27.28
N GLU A 633 5.53 -13.60 -27.62
CA GLU A 633 4.87 -12.57 -26.82
C GLU A 633 3.82 -13.25 -25.93
N PHE A 634 3.78 -12.84 -24.67
CA PHE A 634 2.85 -13.30 -23.65
C PHE A 634 2.11 -12.09 -23.09
N ASP A 635 0.80 -12.22 -22.97
CA ASP A 635 -0.10 -11.25 -22.38
C ASP A 635 -0.99 -11.92 -21.31
N ASP A 636 -1.90 -11.15 -20.72
CA ASP A 636 -2.87 -11.60 -19.72
C ASP A 636 -3.70 -12.82 -20.14
N THR A 637 -3.85 -13.04 -21.45
CA THR A 637 -4.64 -14.14 -22.01
C THR A 637 -3.80 -15.34 -22.47
N THR A 638 -2.51 -15.14 -22.70
CA THR A 638 -1.64 -16.11 -23.38
C THR A 638 -0.46 -16.60 -22.53
N PHE A 639 -0.18 -16.01 -21.36
CA PHE A 639 0.95 -16.45 -20.51
C PHE A 639 0.88 -17.94 -20.08
N ASN A 640 -0.33 -18.50 -20.01
CA ASN A 640 -0.58 -19.92 -19.70
C ASN A 640 -0.69 -20.82 -20.93
N ASP A 641 -0.54 -20.29 -22.14
CA ASP A 641 -0.68 -21.09 -23.35
C ASP A 641 0.48 -22.09 -23.53
N LEU A 642 0.21 -23.09 -24.36
CA LEU A 642 1.13 -24.17 -24.71
C LEU A 642 1.42 -24.16 -26.21
N TRP A 643 2.71 -24.16 -26.55
CA TRP A 643 3.21 -24.32 -27.91
C TRP A 643 4.02 -25.61 -28.03
N ILE A 644 4.07 -26.17 -29.24
CA ILE A 644 4.83 -27.38 -29.53
C ILE A 644 5.95 -27.03 -30.50
N LEU A 645 7.19 -27.16 -30.05
CA LEU A 645 8.38 -27.10 -30.89
C LEU A 645 8.69 -28.51 -31.41
N LYS A 646 8.95 -28.64 -32.71
CA LYS A 646 9.23 -29.91 -33.37
C LYS A 646 10.37 -29.76 -34.39
N ASP A 647 11.27 -30.73 -34.43
CA ASP A 647 12.23 -30.86 -35.53
C ASP A 647 11.77 -31.83 -36.63
N ASN A 648 12.44 -31.78 -37.79
CA ASN A 648 12.22 -32.71 -38.89
C ASN A 648 12.74 -34.14 -38.63
N LEU A 649 13.34 -34.40 -37.46
CA LEU A 649 13.77 -35.74 -37.01
C LEU A 649 12.70 -36.42 -36.13
N GLY A 650 11.65 -35.70 -35.75
CA GLY A 650 10.52 -36.20 -34.97
C GLY A 650 10.62 -35.93 -33.46
N HIS A 651 11.62 -35.19 -33.00
CA HIS A 651 11.68 -34.73 -31.62
C HIS A 651 10.65 -33.61 -31.37
N THR A 652 10.10 -33.56 -30.16
CA THR A 652 9.09 -32.56 -29.78
C THR A 652 9.29 -32.08 -28.36
N GLN A 653 9.12 -30.78 -28.14
CA GLN A 653 9.21 -30.14 -26.84
C GLN A 653 8.04 -29.18 -26.62
N GLU A 654 7.53 -29.15 -25.40
CA GLU A 654 6.51 -28.22 -24.97
C GLU A 654 7.18 -26.91 -24.56
N ILE A 655 6.64 -25.79 -25.07
CA ILE A 655 7.10 -24.44 -24.82
C ILE A 655 5.95 -23.69 -24.16
N THR A 656 6.22 -23.10 -23.00
CA THR A 656 5.33 -22.23 -22.23
C THR A 656 6.14 -21.03 -21.73
N PHE A 657 5.49 -20.05 -21.09
CA PHE A 657 6.20 -18.96 -20.40
C PHE A 657 7.22 -19.48 -19.39
N PHE A 658 7.02 -20.67 -18.80
CA PHE A 658 7.90 -21.27 -17.79
C PHE A 658 8.94 -22.26 -18.34
N ALA A 659 8.97 -22.51 -19.65
CA ALA A 659 9.89 -23.49 -20.22
C ALA A 659 11.37 -23.09 -20.00
N LYS A 660 12.24 -24.06 -19.68
CA LYS A 660 13.66 -23.82 -19.47
C LYS A 660 14.35 -23.39 -20.79
N THR A 661 15.31 -22.46 -20.69
CA THR A 661 16.22 -22.08 -21.78
C THR A 661 17.69 -22.35 -21.39
N PRO A 662 18.55 -22.86 -22.29
CA PRO A 662 18.22 -23.29 -23.64
C PRO A 662 17.30 -24.54 -23.66
N VAL A 663 16.47 -24.62 -24.69
CA VAL A 663 15.58 -25.74 -24.97
C VAL A 663 16.39 -26.83 -25.68
N ASP A 664 16.65 -27.94 -24.99
CA ASP A 664 17.25 -29.12 -25.60
C ASP A 664 16.17 -30.00 -26.24
N ILE A 665 16.03 -29.91 -27.57
CA ILE A 665 14.96 -30.61 -28.28
C ILE A 665 15.18 -32.13 -28.31
N GLU A 666 16.43 -32.60 -28.17
CA GLU A 666 16.76 -34.03 -28.18
C GLU A 666 16.43 -34.70 -26.84
N GLN A 667 16.57 -33.99 -25.72
CA GLN A 667 16.23 -34.51 -24.38
C GLN A 667 14.73 -34.75 -24.17
N GLY A 668 13.86 -34.01 -24.86
CA GLY A 668 12.40 -34.15 -24.75
C GLY A 668 11.88 -35.56 -25.08
N PHE A 669 12.61 -36.31 -25.91
CA PHE A 669 12.26 -37.70 -26.25
C PHE A 669 12.47 -38.66 -25.07
N ILE A 670 13.54 -38.46 -24.30
CA ILE A 670 13.90 -39.33 -23.17
C ILE A 670 13.00 -39.02 -21.96
N SER A 671 12.72 -37.74 -21.70
CA SER A 671 11.85 -37.33 -20.58
C SER A 671 10.41 -37.80 -20.77
N LYS A 672 9.84 -37.72 -21.98
CA LYS A 672 8.52 -38.27 -22.32
C LYS A 672 8.47 -39.80 -22.23
N LEU A 673 9.58 -40.50 -22.54
CA LEU A 673 9.68 -41.94 -22.36
C LEU A 673 9.69 -42.33 -20.87
N ILE A 674 10.44 -41.58 -20.04
CA ILE A 674 10.52 -41.80 -18.59
C ILE A 674 9.19 -41.44 -17.90
N SER A 675 8.54 -40.33 -18.26
CA SER A 675 7.26 -39.92 -17.68
C SER A 675 6.12 -40.88 -18.05
N LYS A 676 6.09 -41.40 -19.29
CA LYS A 676 5.17 -42.47 -19.70
C LYS A 676 5.40 -43.79 -18.96
N ILE A 677 6.65 -44.11 -18.60
CA ILE A 677 6.97 -45.29 -17.77
C ILE A 677 6.54 -45.03 -16.31
N ARG A 678 6.77 -43.84 -15.78
CA ARG A 678 6.40 -43.44 -14.40
C ARG A 678 4.88 -43.40 -14.19
N ASN A 679 4.12 -42.84 -15.15
CA ASN A 679 2.66 -42.77 -15.07
C ASN A 679 1.96 -44.12 -15.29
N LYS A 680 2.66 -45.12 -15.85
CA LYS A 680 2.16 -46.52 -15.89
C LYS A 680 2.35 -47.26 -14.57
N ILE A 681 3.07 -46.67 -13.61
CA ILE A 681 3.28 -47.21 -12.27
C ILE A 681 2.49 -46.29 -11.31
N SER A 682 1.20 -46.56 -11.12
CA SER A 682 0.32 -45.72 -10.29
C SER A 682 0.84 -45.55 -8.85
N PRO A 683 0.79 -44.33 -8.27
CA PRO A 683 0.94 -44.13 -6.85
C PRO A 683 -0.41 -44.41 -6.18
N GLY A 684 -0.66 -45.68 -5.83
CA GLY A 684 -1.94 -46.08 -5.27
C GLY A 684 -2.00 -47.45 -4.58
N SER A 685 -0.88 -48.08 -4.25
CA SER A 685 -0.90 -49.27 -3.39
C SER A 685 0.24 -49.27 -2.35
N PRO A 686 -0.03 -49.67 -1.10
CA PRO A 686 1.00 -49.74 -0.07
C PRO A 686 1.78 -51.06 -0.13
N SER A 687 3.07 -50.97 -0.52
CA SER A 687 4.17 -51.97 -0.37
C SER A 687 4.04 -53.33 -1.12
N PRO A 688 5.15 -54.00 -1.55
CA PRO A 688 6.51 -53.95 -0.99
C PRO A 688 7.58 -53.46 -1.98
N MET A 689 8.27 -52.39 -1.62
CA MET A 689 9.26 -51.69 -2.45
C MET A 689 10.66 -52.34 -2.41
N VAL A 690 10.78 -53.68 -2.47
CA VAL A 690 12.10 -54.37 -2.38
C VAL A 690 12.38 -55.38 -3.51
N LYS A 691 11.46 -55.63 -4.46
CA LYS A 691 11.71 -56.64 -5.53
C LYS A 691 11.87 -56.13 -6.96
N ILE A 692 11.67 -54.83 -7.23
CA ILE A 692 11.63 -54.29 -8.62
C ILE A 692 12.80 -53.32 -8.94
N ILE A 693 13.56 -52.89 -7.94
CA ILE A 693 14.75 -52.03 -8.14
C ILE A 693 15.89 -52.75 -8.91
N PRO A 694 16.20 -54.04 -8.67
CA PRO A 694 17.29 -54.73 -9.38
C PRO A 694 17.11 -54.85 -10.92
N PRO A 695 15.92 -55.21 -11.48
CA PRO A 695 15.77 -55.31 -12.93
C PRO A 695 15.77 -53.95 -13.65
N LEU A 696 15.31 -52.87 -13.01
CA LEU A 696 15.32 -51.53 -13.62
C LEU A 696 16.74 -50.97 -13.73
N ILE A 697 17.57 -51.13 -12.69
CA ILE A 697 19.00 -50.78 -12.75
C ILE A 697 19.72 -51.63 -13.80
N LEU A 698 19.35 -52.92 -13.96
CA LEU A 698 19.90 -53.78 -15.01
C LEU A 698 19.53 -53.29 -16.41
N ILE A 699 18.28 -52.85 -16.65
CA ILE A 699 17.85 -52.33 -17.96
C ILE A 699 18.55 -51.00 -18.28
N SER A 700 18.68 -50.10 -17.31
CA SER A 700 19.43 -48.85 -17.47
C SER A 700 20.90 -49.12 -17.79
N LEU A 701 21.55 -50.05 -17.07
CA LEU A 701 22.91 -50.50 -17.36
C LEU A 701 23.02 -51.17 -18.73
N PHE A 702 22.02 -51.94 -19.16
CA PHE A 702 22.02 -52.58 -20.48
C PHE A 702 21.88 -51.56 -21.62
N VAL A 703 21.04 -50.52 -21.45
CA VAL A 703 20.90 -49.43 -22.43
C VAL A 703 22.18 -48.60 -22.49
N ILE A 704 22.79 -48.27 -21.35
CA ILE A 704 24.08 -47.55 -21.30
C ILE A 704 25.18 -48.40 -21.96
N LEU A 705 25.25 -49.71 -21.65
CA LEU A 705 26.21 -50.64 -22.25
C LEU A 705 25.99 -50.79 -23.75
N PHE A 706 24.73 -50.87 -24.21
CA PHE A 706 24.39 -50.97 -25.63
C PHE A 706 24.76 -49.69 -26.40
N LEU A 707 24.48 -48.50 -25.83
CA LEU A 707 24.88 -47.22 -26.40
C LEU A 707 26.40 -47.05 -26.42
N TYR A 708 27.09 -47.48 -25.36
CA TYR A 708 28.55 -47.49 -25.29
C TYR A 708 29.17 -48.41 -26.36
N LEU A 709 28.64 -49.63 -26.53
CA LEU A 709 29.09 -50.57 -27.57
C LEU A 709 28.81 -50.07 -28.99
N LYS A 710 27.68 -49.38 -29.20
CA LYS A 710 27.34 -48.74 -30.48
C LYS A 710 28.29 -47.57 -30.81
N LYS A 711 28.67 -46.76 -29.81
CA LYS A 711 29.66 -45.69 -29.95
C LYS A 711 31.06 -46.25 -30.28
N ARG A 712 31.47 -47.34 -29.63
CA ARG A 712 32.76 -48.01 -29.89
C ARG A 712 32.84 -48.66 -31.28
N ARG A 713 31.73 -49.20 -31.80
CA ARG A 713 31.64 -49.70 -33.19
C ARG A 713 31.73 -48.61 -34.26
N LYS A 714 31.40 -47.35 -33.92
CA LYS A 714 31.56 -46.19 -34.81
C LYS A 714 32.98 -45.60 -34.77
N GLN A 715 33.79 -45.91 -33.76
CA GLN A 715 35.19 -45.47 -33.67
C GLN A 715 36.19 -46.50 -34.25
N ASN A 716 35.75 -47.74 -34.45
CA ASN A 716 36.54 -48.82 -35.06
C ASN A 716 36.15 -49.11 -36.53
N LYS A 717 35.42 -48.20 -37.16
CA LYS A 717 35.21 -48.07 -38.61
C LYS A 717 35.63 -46.67 -38.98
#